data_AF-A0A4X1U7S9-F1
#
_entry.id   AF-A0A4X1U7S9-F1
#
_cell.length_a   1.000
_cell.length_b   1.000
_cell.length_c   1.000
_cell.angle_alpha   90.00
_cell.angle_beta   90.00
_cell.angle_gamma   90.00
#
_symmetry.space_group_name_H-M   'P 1'
#
loop_
_entity.id
_entity.type
_entity.pdbx_description
1 polymer ?
#
loop_
_entity_poly.entity_id
_entity_poly.type
_entity_poly.pdbx_seq_one_letter_code
_entity_poly.pdbx_strand_id
1 'polypeptide(L)'
;MSYRRELEKYRDLDEDEILGALTEEELRTLENELDELDPDNALLPAGLRQKDQTTKAPTGPFKREELLDHLEKQAKEFKDREDLVPYTGEKRGKVWVPKQKPMDPVLETVTLEPELEEALANASDAELCDIAGVIKPTQYKPVPDEEPNATDVEETLERIKNNDPKLEEVNLNNIRNIPIPTLKAYAEALKENSYVKKFSIVGTRSNDPVAFALAEMLKVNKVLKTLNVESNFISGAGILRLVEALPYNTSLVELKIDNQSQPLGNKVEMEIVSMLEKNATLLKFGYHFTQQGPRLRASNAMMNNNDLGGQPHKRRKTSDANETEDHLESLICKVGEKSACSLESNLEGLAGVLEADLPNYKSKILRLLCTVARLLPEKLTIYTTLVGLLNARNYNFGGEFVEAMIRQLKESLKANNYNEAVYLVRFLSDLVNCHVIAAPSMVAMFENFVSVTQEEDVPQVRRDWYVYAFLSSLPWVGKELYEKKDAEMDRIFANTESYLKRRQKTHVPMLQVWTAEKPHPQEEYLDCLWAQIQKLKKDRWQERHILRPYLAFDSILCEALQHNLPPFTPPPHTEDSVYPMPRVIFRMFDYTDDPEGPVMPGSHSVERFVIEENLHCIIKSHWKERKTCAAQLVSYPGKNKIPLNYHIVEVIFAELFQLPAPPHIDVMYTTLLIELCKLQPGSLPQVLAQATEMLYMRLDTMNTTCVDRFINWFSHHLSNFQFRWSWEDWSDCLNQDPESPKPKFVREVLEKCMRLSYHQRILDIVPPTFSALCPANPTCIYKYGDESSNTLPGHSVALCLAVAFKSKATNDEIFSILKDVPNPNQDDDDDEGFSFNPLKIEVFVQTLLHLAAKSFSHSFSALAKFHEVFKTLAESDEGKLHVLRVMFEVWRNHPQMIAVLVDKMIRTQIVDCAAVANWIFSSELSRDFTRLFVWEILHSTIRKMNKHVLKIQKELEEAKEKLARQHKRRSDDDDRSSDRKDGALEEQIERLQEKVESAQSEQKNLFLVIFQRFIMILTEHLVRCETDGTSVLTPWYKNCIERLQQIFLQHHQIIQQYMVTLENLLFTAELDPHILAVFQQFCALQA
;
A
#
# COMPACT_ATOMS: atom_id res chain seq x y z
N MET A 1 -14.40 -35.32 -5.06
CA MET A 1 -15.82 -35.77 -5.19
C MET A 1 -16.39 -36.47 -3.93
N SER A 2 -15.66 -36.60 -2.79
CA SER A 2 -16.17 -37.33 -1.60
C SER A 2 -16.95 -36.46 -0.60
N TYR A 3 -16.69 -35.15 -0.54
CA TYR A 3 -17.26 -34.29 0.51
C TYR A 3 -18.76 -33.97 0.33
N ARG A 4 -19.24 -33.93 -0.93
CA ARG A 4 -20.66 -33.65 -1.24
C ARG A 4 -21.60 -34.79 -0.87
N ARG A 5 -21.15 -36.05 -0.90
CA ARG A 5 -21.97 -37.21 -0.50
C ARG A 5 -22.05 -37.39 1.01
N GLU A 6 -21.05 -36.94 1.76
CA GLU A 6 -21.09 -36.97 3.22
C GLU A 6 -21.97 -35.88 3.84
N LEU A 7 -22.31 -34.82 3.10
CA LEU A 7 -23.22 -33.78 3.59
C LEU A 7 -24.70 -34.07 3.29
N GLU A 8 -25.01 -34.98 2.35
CA GLU A 8 -26.39 -35.37 2.05
C GLU A 8 -27.08 -36.11 3.21
N LYS A 9 -26.32 -36.81 4.06
CA LYS A 9 -26.85 -37.50 5.27
C LYS A 9 -27.32 -36.57 6.39
N TYR A 10 -27.03 -35.27 6.31
CA TYR A 10 -27.41 -34.27 7.32
C TYR A 10 -28.52 -33.32 6.82
N ARG A 11 -29.05 -33.55 5.62
CA ARG A 11 -30.01 -32.63 4.97
C ARG A 11 -31.43 -32.71 5.55
N ASP A 12 -31.77 -33.86 6.15
CA ASP A 12 -33.12 -34.19 6.62
C ASP A 12 -33.13 -34.53 8.13
N LEU A 13 -32.18 -33.99 8.91
CA LEU A 13 -32.20 -34.14 10.37
C LEU A 13 -33.26 -33.22 10.98
N ASP A 14 -34.11 -33.78 11.85
CA ASP A 14 -35.07 -33.02 12.65
C ASP A 14 -34.32 -32.42 13.87
N GLU A 15 -34.01 -31.13 13.78
CA GLU A 15 -33.25 -30.40 14.79
C GLU A 15 -33.98 -30.39 16.15
N ASP A 16 -35.32 -30.41 16.15
CA ASP A 16 -36.14 -30.38 17.37
C ASP A 16 -36.12 -31.74 18.09
N GLU A 17 -36.07 -32.85 17.34
CA GLU A 17 -35.95 -34.20 17.92
C GLU A 17 -34.56 -34.41 18.57
N ILE A 18 -33.51 -33.86 17.95
CA ILE A 18 -32.14 -33.93 18.47
C ILE A 18 -32.00 -33.09 19.74
N LEU A 19 -32.52 -31.86 19.74
CA LEU A 19 -32.48 -30.99 20.92
C LEU A 19 -33.30 -31.55 22.08
N GLY A 20 -34.44 -32.21 21.79
CA GLY A 20 -35.26 -32.87 22.80
C GLY A 20 -34.67 -34.16 23.40
N ALA A 21 -33.67 -34.76 22.73
CA ALA A 21 -32.99 -35.96 23.20
C ALA A 21 -31.76 -35.68 24.10
N LEU A 22 -31.31 -34.42 24.16
CA LEU A 22 -30.16 -33.99 24.95
C LEU A 22 -30.52 -33.87 26.44
N THR A 23 -29.60 -34.30 27.30
CA THR A 23 -29.75 -34.11 28.75
C THR A 23 -29.49 -32.65 29.15
N GLU A 24 -29.99 -32.25 30.31
CA GLU A 24 -29.88 -30.86 30.81
C GLU A 24 -28.42 -30.39 30.98
N GLU A 25 -27.48 -31.32 31.22
CA GLU A 25 -26.03 -31.05 31.26
C GLU A 25 -25.41 -30.89 29.86
N GLU A 26 -25.89 -31.63 28.86
CA GLU A 26 -25.44 -31.52 27.47
C GLU A 26 -25.96 -30.25 26.79
N LEU A 27 -27.21 -29.87 27.07
CA LEU A 27 -27.78 -28.58 26.63
C LEU A 27 -26.99 -27.39 27.19
N ARG A 28 -26.57 -27.44 28.45
CA ARG A 28 -25.70 -26.42 29.06
C ARG A 28 -24.31 -26.36 28.45
N THR A 29 -23.76 -27.50 28.04
CA THR A 29 -22.45 -27.55 27.40
C THR A 29 -22.52 -26.97 25.99
N LEU A 30 -23.61 -27.26 25.26
CA LEU A 30 -23.90 -26.66 23.95
C LEU A 30 -24.12 -25.15 24.05
N GLU A 31 -24.81 -24.67 25.09
CA GLU A 31 -24.98 -23.24 25.40
C GLU A 31 -23.61 -22.55 25.63
N ASN A 32 -22.72 -23.18 26.40
CA ASN A 32 -21.37 -22.65 26.65
C ASN A 32 -20.47 -22.67 25.39
N GLU A 33 -20.63 -23.64 24.49
CA GLU A 33 -19.91 -23.68 23.20
C GLU A 33 -20.44 -22.63 22.22
N LEU A 34 -21.75 -22.35 22.24
CA LEU A 34 -22.36 -21.23 21.52
C LEU A 34 -21.88 -19.87 22.05
N ASP A 35 -21.56 -19.78 23.34
CA ASP A 35 -21.01 -18.58 24.00
C ASP A 35 -19.54 -18.25 23.60
N GLU A 36 -18.78 -19.21 23.03
CA GLU A 36 -17.42 -18.96 22.49
C GLU A 36 -17.42 -18.48 21.02
N LEU A 37 -18.58 -18.44 20.36
CA LEU A 37 -18.74 -17.90 19.00
C LEU A 37 -18.92 -16.37 19.03
N ASP A 38 -17.83 -15.67 18.71
CA ASP A 38 -17.68 -14.22 18.46
C ASP A 38 -18.89 -13.30 18.80
N PRO A 39 -18.89 -12.65 19.98
CA PRO A 39 -19.97 -11.73 20.40
C PRO A 39 -20.11 -10.48 19.50
N ASP A 40 -19.16 -10.22 18.59
CA ASP A 40 -19.25 -9.14 17.59
C ASP A 40 -19.72 -9.63 16.21
N ASN A 41 -20.33 -10.82 16.12
CA ASN A 41 -20.93 -11.29 14.87
C ASN A 41 -22.08 -10.39 14.41
N ALA A 42 -21.76 -9.48 13.47
CA ALA A 42 -22.66 -8.50 12.90
C ALA A 42 -23.91 -9.09 12.22
N LEU A 43 -23.96 -10.42 12.04
CA LEU A 43 -25.07 -11.17 11.44
C LEU A 43 -26.18 -11.59 12.41
N LEU A 44 -25.99 -11.50 13.74
CA LEU A 44 -27.06 -11.81 14.72
C LEU A 44 -27.93 -10.56 15.03
N PRO A 45 -29.27 -10.63 15.11
CA PRO A 45 -30.10 -9.50 15.57
C PRO A 45 -29.75 -9.03 16.98
N ALA A 46 -29.82 -7.71 17.25
CA ALA A 46 -29.36 -7.12 18.51
C ALA A 46 -30.00 -7.73 19.79
N GLY A 47 -31.25 -8.20 19.72
CA GLY A 47 -31.92 -8.86 20.85
C GLY A 47 -31.42 -10.27 21.16
N LEU A 48 -30.73 -10.92 20.22
CA LEU A 48 -30.11 -12.24 20.39
C LEU A 48 -28.63 -12.14 20.80
N ARG A 49 -28.10 -10.91 20.92
CA ARG A 49 -26.74 -10.64 21.41
C ARG A 49 -26.71 -10.37 22.92
N GLN A 50 -27.84 -10.49 23.60
CA GLN A 50 -28.00 -10.08 24.98
C GLN A 50 -28.34 -11.29 25.86
N LYS A 51 -27.54 -11.49 26.91
CA LYS A 51 -27.70 -12.58 27.89
C LYS A 51 -29.08 -12.52 28.54
N ASP A 52 -29.72 -13.67 28.73
CA ASP A 52 -30.93 -13.74 29.56
C ASP A 52 -30.55 -13.51 31.04
N GLN A 53 -31.04 -12.42 31.64
CA GLN A 53 -30.57 -11.92 32.95
C GLN A 53 -31.44 -12.36 34.12
N THR A 54 -32.29 -13.38 33.95
CA THR A 54 -33.20 -13.81 35.01
C THR A 54 -33.15 -15.31 35.27
N THR A 55 -32.95 -15.67 36.53
CA THR A 55 -33.05 -17.06 37.02
C THR A 55 -34.45 -17.40 37.55
N LYS A 56 -35.45 -16.54 37.31
CA LYS A 56 -36.81 -16.74 37.81
C LYS A 56 -37.61 -17.65 36.89
N ALA A 57 -38.26 -18.66 37.46
CA ALA A 57 -39.16 -19.53 36.72
C ALA A 57 -40.36 -18.73 36.15
N PRO A 58 -40.86 -19.07 34.95
CA PRO A 58 -41.98 -18.36 34.33
C PRO A 58 -43.23 -18.44 35.23
N THR A 59 -43.76 -17.30 35.65
CA THR A 59 -44.93 -17.22 36.56
C THR A 59 -46.28 -17.33 35.84
N GLY A 60 -46.31 -17.89 34.62
CA GLY A 60 -47.51 -18.06 33.80
C GLY A 60 -47.46 -17.28 32.47
N PRO A 61 -48.49 -17.44 31.61
CA PRO A 61 -48.52 -16.82 30.29
C PRO A 61 -48.55 -15.29 30.39
N PHE A 62 -47.83 -14.63 29.48
CA PHE A 62 -47.69 -13.19 29.41
C PHE A 62 -49.06 -12.51 29.20
N LYS A 63 -49.57 -11.83 30.22
CA LYS A 63 -50.79 -11.02 30.15
C LYS A 63 -50.46 -9.55 29.94
N ARG A 64 -50.40 -9.16 28.68
CA ARG A 64 -49.99 -7.82 28.22
C ARG A 64 -50.79 -6.68 28.87
N GLU A 65 -52.10 -6.85 29.07
CA GLU A 65 -52.97 -5.82 29.67
C GLU A 65 -52.62 -5.55 31.13
N GLU A 66 -52.41 -6.59 31.94
CA GLU A 66 -52.06 -6.44 33.36
C GLU A 66 -50.69 -5.75 33.54
N LEU A 67 -49.74 -6.00 32.62
CA LEU A 67 -48.44 -5.33 32.62
C LEU A 67 -48.55 -3.85 32.26
N LEU A 68 -49.36 -3.52 31.25
CA LEU A 68 -49.58 -2.13 30.84
C LEU A 68 -50.26 -1.34 31.97
N ASP A 69 -51.28 -1.91 32.61
CA ASP A 69 -51.94 -1.29 33.78
C ASP A 69 -50.97 -1.08 34.95
N HIS A 70 -50.06 -2.02 35.19
CA HIS A 70 -49.04 -1.90 36.23
C HIS A 70 -48.05 -0.77 35.93
N LEU A 71 -47.54 -0.71 34.69
CA LEU A 71 -46.59 0.32 34.25
C LEU A 71 -47.23 1.71 34.23
N GLU A 72 -48.49 1.81 33.82
CA GLU A 72 -49.22 3.08 33.79
C GLU A 72 -49.49 3.61 35.21
N LYS A 73 -49.83 2.71 36.14
CA LYS A 73 -49.98 3.05 37.56
C LYS A 73 -48.65 3.48 38.19
N GLN A 74 -47.56 2.77 37.88
CA GLN A 74 -46.24 3.09 38.38
C GLN A 74 -45.75 4.45 37.85
N ALA A 75 -46.01 4.76 36.58
CA ALA A 75 -45.69 6.05 35.98
C ALA A 75 -46.51 7.20 36.59
N LYS A 76 -47.81 7.00 36.87
CA LYS A 76 -48.66 8.01 37.53
C LYS A 76 -48.29 8.28 38.99
N GLU A 77 -47.74 7.29 39.69
CA GLU A 77 -47.36 7.40 41.10
C GLU A 77 -45.92 7.93 41.31
N PHE A 78 -45.09 7.96 40.25
CA PHE A 78 -43.72 8.46 40.31
C PHE A 78 -43.70 9.99 40.22
N LYS A 79 -43.23 10.67 41.28
CA LYS A 79 -43.12 12.14 41.27
C LYS A 79 -41.95 12.59 40.40
N ASP A 80 -42.23 13.53 39.49
CA ASP A 80 -41.20 14.20 38.68
C ASP A 80 -40.23 15.00 39.56
N ARG A 81 -38.96 14.96 39.15
CA ARG A 81 -37.84 15.59 39.85
C ARG A 81 -37.78 17.08 39.51
N GLU A 82 -37.59 17.95 40.50
CA GLU A 82 -37.48 19.40 40.25
C GLU A 82 -36.18 19.76 39.54
N ASP A 83 -36.28 20.54 38.45
CA ASP A 83 -35.16 21.01 37.65
C ASP A 83 -34.36 22.11 38.35
N LEU A 84 -33.02 21.97 38.32
CA LEU A 84 -32.06 22.83 39.03
C LEU A 84 -31.91 24.26 38.46
N VAL A 85 -32.57 24.63 37.35
CA VAL A 85 -32.55 26.00 36.80
C VAL A 85 -33.89 26.36 36.12
N PRO A 86 -34.58 27.46 36.51
CA PRO A 86 -35.82 27.86 35.86
C PRO A 86 -35.59 28.42 34.44
N TYR A 87 -36.33 27.89 33.47
CA TYR A 87 -36.36 28.39 32.09
C TYR A 87 -37.05 29.76 32.01
N THR A 88 -36.35 30.80 31.52
CA THR A 88 -36.79 32.21 31.56
C THR A 88 -37.47 32.73 30.29
N GLY A 89 -37.66 31.91 29.24
CA GLY A 89 -38.60 32.22 28.14
C GLY A 89 -38.28 33.40 27.21
N GLU A 90 -37.16 34.12 27.34
CA GLU A 90 -36.83 35.23 26.42
C GLU A 90 -35.96 34.79 25.22
N LYS A 91 -36.47 34.98 23.99
CA LYS A 91 -35.71 34.80 22.73
C LYS A 91 -35.09 36.13 22.27
N ARG A 92 -33.75 36.21 22.16
CA ARG A 92 -33.05 37.32 21.50
C ARG A 92 -32.70 36.98 20.04
N GLY A 93 -33.24 37.73 19.09
CA GLY A 93 -32.91 37.67 17.65
C GLY A 93 -34.08 38.09 16.75
N LYS A 94 -33.80 38.70 15.58
CA LYS A 94 -34.85 39.13 14.63
C LYS A 94 -35.51 37.92 13.97
N VAL A 95 -36.85 37.95 13.95
CA VAL A 95 -37.73 36.96 13.32
C VAL A 95 -37.50 36.95 11.80
N TRP A 96 -37.17 35.78 11.28
CA TRP A 96 -36.98 35.54 9.84
C TRP A 96 -38.35 35.48 9.14
N VAL A 97 -38.49 36.21 8.02
CA VAL A 97 -39.70 36.17 7.17
C VAL A 97 -39.34 35.50 5.84
N PRO A 98 -40.06 34.45 5.41
CA PRO A 98 -39.79 33.78 4.15
C PRO A 98 -40.15 34.65 2.94
N LYS A 99 -39.33 34.63 1.88
CA LYS A 99 -39.71 35.17 0.56
C LYS A 99 -40.59 34.16 -0.18
N GLN A 100 -41.77 34.58 -0.63
CA GLN A 100 -42.65 33.79 -1.48
C GLN A 100 -42.04 33.61 -2.88
N LYS A 101 -42.00 32.36 -3.36
CA LYS A 101 -41.77 32.03 -4.78
C LYS A 101 -43.13 31.75 -5.46
N PRO A 102 -43.29 32.09 -6.74
CA PRO A 102 -44.52 31.78 -7.47
C PRO A 102 -44.71 30.28 -7.62
N MET A 103 -45.96 29.85 -7.46
CA MET A 103 -46.44 28.47 -7.52
C MET A 103 -46.54 28.03 -8.98
N ASP A 104 -45.86 26.95 -9.35
CA ASP A 104 -46.01 26.31 -10.67
C ASP A 104 -47.26 25.39 -10.65
N PRO A 105 -48.14 25.39 -11.68
CA PRO A 105 -49.50 24.82 -11.58
C PRO A 105 -49.61 23.30 -11.79
N VAL A 106 -48.53 22.53 -11.72
CA VAL A 106 -48.56 21.09 -12.04
C VAL A 106 -47.99 20.28 -10.89
N LEU A 107 -48.72 20.27 -9.77
CA LEU A 107 -48.68 19.16 -8.82
C LEU A 107 -49.89 18.27 -9.15
N GLU A 108 -49.64 17.16 -9.83
CA GLU A 108 -50.59 16.04 -9.83
C GLU A 108 -50.85 15.68 -8.37
N THR A 109 -52.11 15.81 -7.97
CA THR A 109 -52.63 15.34 -6.68
C THR A 109 -52.31 13.87 -6.54
N VAL A 110 -51.36 13.53 -5.68
CA VAL A 110 -51.12 12.15 -5.25
C VAL A 110 -52.32 11.76 -4.40
N THR A 111 -53.25 11.02 -4.99
CA THR A 111 -54.32 10.36 -4.24
C THR A 111 -53.71 9.21 -3.45
N LEU A 112 -53.69 9.35 -2.13
CA LEU A 112 -53.34 8.26 -1.22
C LEU A 112 -54.50 7.25 -1.19
N GLU A 113 -54.21 6.00 -0.86
CA GLU A 113 -55.28 5.02 -0.63
C GLU A 113 -56.17 5.51 0.53
N PRO A 114 -57.50 5.32 0.48
CA PRO A 114 -58.44 5.93 1.43
C PRO A 114 -58.11 5.62 2.90
N GLU A 115 -57.58 4.42 3.16
CA GLU A 115 -57.21 3.95 4.49
C GLU A 115 -55.96 4.66 5.04
N LEU A 116 -55.03 5.06 4.16
CA LEU A 116 -53.84 5.83 4.54
C LEU A 116 -54.18 7.31 4.72
N GLU A 117 -55.08 7.85 3.90
CA GLU A 117 -55.57 9.23 4.02
C GLU A 117 -56.37 9.41 5.33
N GLU A 118 -57.17 8.41 5.71
CA GLU A 118 -57.92 8.38 6.97
C GLU A 118 -56.99 8.18 8.19
N ALA A 119 -55.92 7.38 8.07
CA ALA A 119 -54.92 7.22 9.11
C ALA A 119 -54.09 8.50 9.33
N LEU A 120 -53.72 9.21 8.26
CA LEU A 120 -53.00 10.49 8.35
C LEU A 120 -53.89 11.63 8.85
N ALA A 121 -55.17 11.64 8.51
CA ALA A 121 -56.12 12.65 8.98
C ALA A 121 -56.46 12.53 10.47
N ASN A 122 -56.35 11.32 11.03
CA ASN A 122 -56.63 11.02 12.44
C ASN A 122 -55.37 10.91 13.31
N ALA A 123 -54.17 11.00 12.74
CA ALA A 123 -52.92 10.97 13.49
C ALA A 123 -52.74 12.23 14.33
N SER A 124 -52.28 12.06 15.58
CA SER A 124 -51.98 13.19 16.47
C SER A 124 -50.70 13.92 16.04
N ASP A 125 -50.56 15.20 16.41
CA ASP A 125 -49.36 16.01 16.09
C ASP A 125 -48.06 15.36 16.61
N ALA A 126 -48.14 14.56 17.67
CA ALA A 126 -47.01 13.79 18.20
C ALA A 126 -46.64 12.60 17.30
N GLU A 127 -47.63 11.85 16.79
CA GLU A 127 -47.40 10.73 15.87
C GLU A 127 -46.90 11.22 14.51
N LEU A 128 -47.38 12.37 14.04
CA LEU A 128 -46.87 13.03 12.83
C LEU A 128 -45.41 13.49 13.00
N CYS A 129 -45.04 13.99 14.20
CA CYS A 129 -43.66 14.35 14.51
C CYS A 129 -42.73 13.13 14.59
N ASP A 130 -43.20 12.00 15.10
CA ASP A 130 -42.42 10.76 15.15
C ASP A 130 -42.21 10.18 13.74
N ILE A 131 -43.22 10.20 12.87
CA ILE A 131 -43.09 9.82 11.46
C ILE A 131 -42.11 10.77 10.73
N ALA A 132 -42.18 12.08 11.00
CA ALA A 132 -41.24 13.06 10.45
C ALA A 132 -39.82 12.93 11.02
N GLY A 133 -39.67 12.41 12.25
CA GLY A 133 -38.37 12.14 12.89
C GLY A 133 -37.64 10.94 12.29
N VAL A 134 -38.38 9.94 11.79
CA VAL A 134 -37.83 8.77 11.09
C VAL A 134 -37.48 9.09 9.63
N ILE A 135 -38.22 10.00 8.98
CA ILE A 135 -37.93 10.46 7.63
C ILE A 135 -37.01 11.68 7.69
N LYS A 136 -35.69 11.47 7.80
CA LYS A 136 -34.74 12.52 7.39
C LYS A 136 -34.82 12.65 5.87
N PRO A 137 -35.34 13.75 5.30
CA PRO A 137 -35.28 13.91 3.86
C PRO A 137 -33.81 14.07 3.48
N THR A 138 -33.33 13.21 2.58
CA THR A 138 -32.10 13.50 1.84
C THR A 138 -32.28 14.90 1.25
N GLN A 139 -31.37 15.84 1.55
CA GLN A 139 -31.40 17.15 0.90
C GLN A 139 -31.33 16.92 -0.60
N TYR A 140 -32.46 17.12 -1.29
CA TYR A 140 -32.53 17.05 -2.74
C TYR A 140 -31.59 18.13 -3.28
N LYS A 141 -30.44 17.72 -3.82
CA LYS A 141 -29.71 18.57 -4.74
C LYS A 141 -30.67 18.80 -5.91
N PRO A 142 -31.14 20.03 -6.18
CA PRO A 142 -31.87 20.28 -7.40
C PRO A 142 -30.90 19.98 -8.54
N VAL A 143 -31.10 18.82 -9.16
CA VAL A 143 -30.49 18.50 -10.44
C VAL A 143 -31.23 19.38 -11.44
N PRO A 144 -30.54 20.25 -12.18
CA PRO A 144 -31.18 21.00 -13.26
C PRO A 144 -31.93 20.01 -14.16
N ASP A 145 -33.17 20.32 -14.55
CA ASP A 145 -33.89 19.49 -15.51
C ASP A 145 -33.03 19.35 -16.76
N GLU A 146 -32.74 18.11 -17.14
CA GLU A 146 -32.05 17.82 -18.39
C GLU A 146 -32.89 18.37 -19.55
N GLU A 147 -32.23 18.96 -20.54
CA GLU A 147 -32.92 19.47 -21.72
C GLU A 147 -33.79 18.37 -22.35
N PRO A 148 -35.01 18.68 -22.83
CA PRO A 148 -35.90 17.70 -23.44
C PRO A 148 -35.17 16.95 -24.57
N ASN A 149 -35.25 15.62 -24.55
CA ASN A 149 -34.64 14.80 -25.62
C ASN A 149 -35.26 15.19 -26.97
N ALA A 150 -34.46 15.82 -27.83
CA ALA A 150 -34.88 16.34 -29.13
C ALA A 150 -34.94 15.28 -30.24
N THR A 151 -34.83 13.99 -29.90
CA THR A 151 -34.89 12.89 -30.88
C THR A 151 -36.29 12.78 -31.48
N ASP A 152 -36.40 12.94 -32.80
CA ASP A 152 -37.63 12.71 -33.55
C ASP A 152 -37.93 11.20 -33.63
N VAL A 153 -39.05 10.80 -33.05
CA VAL A 153 -39.42 9.38 -32.86
C VAL A 153 -39.86 8.75 -34.17
N GLU A 154 -40.52 9.49 -35.05
CA GLU A 154 -41.01 9.00 -36.33
C GLU A 154 -39.87 8.89 -37.34
N GLU A 155 -39.03 9.94 -37.47
CA GLU A 155 -37.87 9.94 -38.37
C GLU A 155 -36.89 8.83 -37.99
N THR A 156 -36.58 8.69 -36.70
CA THR A 156 -35.65 7.66 -36.22
C THR A 156 -36.18 6.25 -36.50
N LEU A 157 -37.49 6.01 -36.36
CA LEU A 157 -38.11 4.73 -36.69
C LEU A 157 -38.01 4.41 -38.19
N GLU A 158 -38.22 5.41 -39.05
CA GLU A 158 -38.03 5.25 -40.50
C GLU A 158 -36.58 4.92 -40.86
N ARG A 159 -35.61 5.58 -40.21
CA ARG A 159 -34.18 5.30 -40.42
C ARG A 159 -33.78 3.89 -39.98
N ILE A 160 -34.36 3.38 -38.89
CA ILE A 160 -34.16 1.97 -38.48
C ILE A 160 -34.76 1.01 -39.52
N LYS A 161 -35.97 1.27 -40.01
CA LYS A 161 -36.63 0.47 -41.06
C LYS A 161 -35.86 0.47 -42.38
N ASN A 162 -35.24 1.60 -42.72
CA ASN A 162 -34.38 1.74 -43.90
C ASN A 162 -32.95 1.19 -43.69
N ASN A 163 -32.66 0.63 -42.50
CA ASN A 163 -31.36 0.08 -42.12
C ASN A 163 -30.20 1.06 -42.38
N ASP A 164 -30.37 2.31 -41.96
CA ASP A 164 -29.39 3.40 -42.18
C ASP A 164 -28.02 3.06 -41.54
N PRO A 165 -26.93 2.96 -42.33
CA PRO A 165 -25.59 2.65 -41.82
C PRO A 165 -25.02 3.72 -40.87
N LYS A 166 -25.59 4.93 -40.87
CA LYS A 166 -25.15 6.02 -39.98
C LYS A 166 -25.84 6.01 -38.62
N LEU A 167 -26.87 5.19 -38.43
CA LEU A 167 -27.64 5.12 -37.18
C LEU A 167 -27.14 3.95 -36.32
N GLU A 168 -26.09 4.18 -35.53
CA GLU A 168 -25.52 3.15 -34.63
C GLU A 168 -26.10 3.19 -33.21
N GLU A 169 -26.66 4.32 -32.78
CA GLU A 169 -27.20 4.52 -31.44
C GLU A 169 -28.57 5.19 -31.50
N VAL A 170 -29.54 4.64 -30.77
CA VAL A 170 -30.91 5.13 -30.70
C VAL A 170 -31.25 5.39 -29.23
N ASN A 171 -31.51 6.65 -28.90
CA ASN A 171 -31.78 7.11 -27.54
C ASN A 171 -33.15 7.81 -27.48
N LEU A 172 -34.15 7.12 -26.94
CA LEU A 172 -35.50 7.64 -26.72
C LEU A 172 -35.75 8.04 -25.26
N ASN A 173 -34.68 8.19 -24.47
CA ASN A 173 -34.80 8.41 -23.03
C ASN A 173 -35.63 9.66 -22.72
N ASN A 174 -36.46 9.56 -21.68
CA ASN A 174 -37.29 10.62 -21.11
C ASN A 174 -38.37 11.19 -22.07
N ILE A 175 -38.61 10.59 -23.23
CA ILE A 175 -39.73 10.92 -24.10
C ILE A 175 -40.98 10.20 -23.59
N ARG A 176 -41.76 10.89 -22.74
CA ARG A 176 -42.86 10.29 -21.95
C ARG A 176 -44.11 9.90 -22.75
N ASN A 177 -44.25 10.38 -23.99
CA ASN A 177 -45.49 10.28 -24.78
C ASN A 177 -45.35 9.41 -26.03
N ILE A 178 -44.41 8.44 -26.07
CA ILE A 178 -44.31 7.52 -27.20
C ILE A 178 -45.44 6.48 -27.12
N PRO A 179 -46.28 6.33 -28.16
CA PRO A 179 -47.30 5.30 -28.16
C PRO A 179 -46.68 3.89 -28.06
N ILE A 180 -47.27 3.01 -27.25
CA ILE A 180 -46.83 1.59 -27.13
C ILE A 180 -46.74 0.88 -28.50
N PRO A 181 -47.67 1.06 -29.46
CA PRO A 181 -47.52 0.50 -30.79
C PRO A 181 -46.25 0.97 -31.51
N THR A 182 -45.84 2.23 -31.31
CA THR A 182 -44.61 2.79 -31.87
C THR A 182 -43.38 2.13 -31.25
N LEU A 183 -43.32 1.98 -29.92
CA LEU A 183 -42.22 1.27 -29.24
C LEU A 183 -42.12 -0.21 -29.67
N LYS A 184 -43.26 -0.86 -29.90
CA LYS A 184 -43.29 -2.21 -30.48
C LYS A 184 -42.79 -2.22 -31.93
N ALA A 185 -43.10 -1.20 -32.71
CA ALA A 185 -42.58 -1.05 -34.07
C ALA A 185 -41.06 -0.84 -34.10
N TYR A 186 -40.48 -0.17 -33.08
CA TYR A 186 -39.02 -0.11 -32.89
C TYR A 186 -38.44 -1.51 -32.67
N ALA A 187 -39.00 -2.29 -31.75
CA ALA A 187 -38.55 -3.67 -31.51
C ALA A 187 -38.68 -4.55 -32.77
N GLU A 188 -39.77 -4.41 -33.54
CA GLU A 188 -39.98 -5.15 -34.78
C GLU A 188 -38.96 -4.76 -35.85
N ALA A 189 -38.73 -3.45 -36.06
CA ALA A 189 -37.78 -2.95 -37.05
C ALA A 189 -36.33 -3.34 -36.70
N LEU A 190 -36.01 -3.44 -35.41
CA LEU A 190 -34.68 -3.85 -34.94
C LEU A 190 -34.38 -5.33 -35.18
N LYS A 191 -35.36 -6.22 -35.44
CA LYS A 191 -35.09 -7.65 -35.67
C LYS A 191 -34.08 -7.90 -36.79
N GLU A 192 -34.25 -7.19 -37.91
CA GLU A 192 -33.43 -7.31 -39.13
C GLU A 192 -32.40 -6.18 -39.28
N ASN A 193 -32.33 -5.26 -38.31
CA ASN A 193 -31.42 -4.11 -38.39
C ASN A 193 -29.95 -4.53 -38.15
N SER A 194 -29.06 -4.11 -39.05
CA SER A 194 -27.65 -4.52 -39.05
C SER A 194 -26.68 -3.47 -38.50
N TYR A 195 -27.17 -2.31 -38.04
CA TYR A 195 -26.30 -1.17 -37.67
C TYR A 195 -26.49 -0.64 -36.24
N VAL A 196 -27.70 -0.69 -35.68
CA VAL A 196 -27.96 -0.18 -34.33
C VAL A 196 -27.31 -1.07 -33.28
N LYS A 197 -26.31 -0.53 -32.58
CA LYS A 197 -25.55 -1.20 -31.51
C LYS A 197 -26.07 -0.83 -30.12
N LYS A 198 -26.66 0.34 -29.94
CA LYS A 198 -27.22 0.76 -28.64
C LYS A 198 -28.67 1.22 -28.79
N PHE A 199 -29.55 0.65 -27.97
CA PHE A 199 -30.95 1.06 -27.91
C PHE A 199 -31.36 1.35 -26.46
N SER A 200 -31.86 2.55 -26.22
CA SER A 200 -32.21 3.03 -24.88
C SER A 200 -33.60 3.66 -24.88
N ILE A 201 -34.47 3.18 -23.99
CA ILE A 201 -35.86 3.64 -23.83
C ILE A 201 -36.20 3.97 -22.36
N VAL A 202 -35.23 4.54 -21.64
CA VAL A 202 -35.36 4.87 -20.22
C VAL A 202 -36.44 5.92 -20.01
N GLY A 203 -37.35 5.75 -19.05
CA GLY A 203 -38.34 6.80 -18.75
C GLY A 203 -39.36 7.05 -19.87
N THR A 204 -39.62 6.06 -20.73
CA THR A 204 -40.57 6.16 -21.87
C THR A 204 -41.98 5.66 -21.54
N ARG A 205 -42.23 5.30 -20.28
CA ARG A 205 -43.46 4.65 -19.82
C ARG A 205 -43.73 3.29 -20.48
N SER A 206 -42.67 2.57 -20.89
CA SER A 206 -42.76 1.22 -21.46
C SER A 206 -43.32 0.20 -20.45
N ASN A 207 -44.00 -0.85 -20.95
CA ASN A 207 -44.64 -1.90 -20.15
C ASN A 207 -44.39 -3.30 -20.71
N ASP A 208 -44.96 -4.34 -20.09
CA ASP A 208 -44.75 -5.75 -20.46
C ASP A 208 -44.93 -6.08 -21.97
N PRO A 209 -45.97 -5.58 -22.67
CA PRO A 209 -46.08 -5.73 -24.12
C PRO A 209 -44.86 -5.27 -24.93
N VAL A 210 -44.18 -4.20 -24.48
CA VAL A 210 -42.95 -3.71 -25.11
C VAL A 210 -41.77 -4.62 -24.76
N ALA A 211 -41.66 -5.03 -23.48
CA ALA A 211 -40.64 -5.97 -23.03
C ALA A 211 -40.71 -7.31 -23.79
N PHE A 212 -41.92 -7.82 -24.06
CA PHE A 212 -42.13 -9.03 -24.85
C PHE A 212 -41.68 -8.86 -26.30
N ALA A 213 -41.98 -7.71 -26.93
CA ALA A 213 -41.52 -7.42 -28.28
C ALA A 213 -39.99 -7.33 -28.35
N LEU A 214 -39.36 -6.70 -27.35
CA LEU A 214 -37.90 -6.63 -27.22
C LEU A 214 -37.26 -7.99 -27.00
N ALA A 215 -37.88 -8.86 -26.21
CA ALA A 215 -37.41 -10.23 -26.02
C ALA A 215 -37.40 -11.04 -27.32
N GLU A 216 -38.46 -10.92 -28.14
CA GLU A 216 -38.51 -11.56 -29.46
C GLU A 216 -37.50 -10.94 -30.44
N MET A 217 -37.26 -9.64 -30.34
CA MET A 217 -36.19 -8.98 -31.09
C MET A 217 -34.80 -9.51 -30.70
N LEU A 218 -34.50 -9.64 -29.40
CA LEU A 218 -33.22 -10.15 -28.92
C LEU A 218 -32.93 -11.59 -29.39
N LYS A 219 -33.95 -12.43 -29.54
CA LYS A 219 -33.75 -13.79 -30.07
C LYS A 219 -33.22 -13.79 -31.50
N VAL A 220 -33.61 -12.80 -32.31
CA VAL A 220 -33.27 -12.70 -33.74
C VAL A 220 -32.06 -11.81 -33.97
N ASN A 221 -32.07 -10.59 -33.44
CA ASN A 221 -31.04 -9.59 -33.69
C ASN A 221 -29.67 -10.03 -33.13
N LYS A 222 -28.62 -9.95 -33.95
CA LYS A 222 -27.22 -10.29 -33.59
C LYS A 222 -26.26 -9.09 -33.65
N VAL A 223 -26.79 -7.87 -33.68
CA VAL A 223 -26.01 -6.63 -33.80
C VAL A 223 -26.03 -5.82 -32.51
N LEU A 224 -27.17 -5.73 -31.85
CA LEU A 224 -27.36 -4.94 -30.64
C LEU A 224 -26.38 -5.38 -29.54
N LYS A 225 -25.69 -4.40 -28.96
CA LYS A 225 -24.66 -4.54 -27.91
C LYS A 225 -25.19 -4.09 -26.56
N THR A 226 -25.93 -2.98 -26.52
CA THR A 226 -26.49 -2.42 -25.29
C THR A 226 -28.00 -2.24 -25.43
N LEU A 227 -28.74 -2.78 -24.46
CA LEU A 227 -30.18 -2.51 -24.28
C LEU A 227 -30.41 -1.90 -22.90
N ASN A 228 -31.01 -0.72 -22.86
CA ASN A 228 -31.41 -0.07 -21.62
C ASN A 228 -32.92 0.18 -21.56
N VAL A 229 -33.58 -0.43 -20.57
CA VAL A 229 -35.02 -0.30 -20.30
C VAL A 229 -35.31 0.17 -18.86
N GLU A 230 -34.32 0.76 -18.19
CA GLU A 230 -34.45 1.29 -16.82
C GLU A 230 -35.61 2.30 -16.67
N SER A 231 -36.11 2.50 -15.45
CA SER A 231 -37.09 3.55 -15.14
C SER A 231 -38.37 3.49 -16.00
N ASN A 232 -38.96 2.31 -16.13
CA ASN A 232 -40.21 2.07 -16.87
C ASN A 232 -41.25 1.33 -15.99
N PHE A 233 -42.39 0.94 -16.57
CA PHE A 233 -43.46 0.19 -15.92
C PHE A 233 -43.46 -1.30 -16.32
N ILE A 234 -42.27 -1.90 -16.47
CA ILE A 234 -42.12 -3.32 -16.81
C ILE A 234 -42.19 -4.14 -15.52
N SER A 235 -43.12 -5.09 -15.46
CA SER A 235 -43.30 -5.98 -14.32
C SER A 235 -42.23 -7.09 -14.29
N GLY A 236 -42.20 -7.87 -13.19
CA GLY A 236 -41.39 -9.08 -13.10
C GLY A 236 -41.61 -10.04 -14.27
N ALA A 237 -42.84 -10.17 -14.78
CA ALA A 237 -43.13 -11.03 -15.93
C ALA A 237 -42.47 -10.50 -17.23
N GLY A 238 -42.51 -9.19 -17.45
CA GLY A 238 -41.84 -8.54 -18.58
C GLY A 238 -40.32 -8.69 -18.54
N ILE A 239 -39.72 -8.49 -17.36
CA ILE A 239 -38.27 -8.66 -17.16
C ILE A 239 -37.82 -10.10 -17.35
N LEU A 240 -38.53 -11.07 -16.77
CA LEU A 240 -38.20 -12.49 -16.97
C LEU A 240 -38.17 -12.83 -18.46
N ARG A 241 -39.13 -12.32 -19.22
CA ARG A 241 -39.20 -12.60 -20.65
C ARG A 241 -38.02 -12.03 -21.45
N LEU A 242 -37.47 -10.88 -21.04
CA LEU A 242 -36.24 -10.31 -21.59
C LEU A 242 -35.02 -11.17 -21.25
N VAL A 243 -34.92 -11.62 -20.00
CA VAL A 243 -33.78 -12.41 -19.51
C VAL A 243 -33.79 -13.83 -20.11
N GLU A 244 -34.96 -14.43 -20.30
CA GLU A 244 -35.13 -15.71 -21.03
C GLU A 244 -34.69 -15.65 -22.50
N ALA A 245 -34.57 -14.45 -23.10
CA ALA A 245 -34.07 -14.29 -24.45
C ALA A 245 -32.53 -14.30 -24.51
N LEU A 246 -31.82 -14.07 -23.40
CA LEU A 246 -30.36 -13.96 -23.36
C LEU A 246 -29.61 -15.21 -23.80
N PRO A 247 -30.03 -16.46 -23.49
CA PRO A 247 -29.34 -17.65 -23.99
C PRO A 247 -29.34 -17.75 -25.53
N TYR A 248 -30.31 -17.13 -26.20
CA TYR A 248 -30.43 -17.12 -27.65
C TYR A 248 -29.66 -15.96 -28.29
N ASN A 249 -29.26 -14.95 -27.52
CA ASN A 249 -28.56 -13.77 -28.02
C ASN A 249 -27.07 -13.80 -27.61
N THR A 250 -26.18 -13.82 -28.59
CA THR A 250 -24.73 -13.81 -28.38
C THR A 250 -24.08 -12.46 -28.68
N SER A 251 -24.86 -11.44 -29.04
CA SER A 251 -24.35 -10.12 -29.41
C SER A 251 -24.44 -9.09 -28.28
N LEU A 252 -25.42 -9.22 -27.40
CA LEU A 252 -25.70 -8.29 -26.30
C LEU A 252 -24.65 -8.46 -25.20
N VAL A 253 -24.01 -7.34 -24.83
CA VAL A 253 -22.97 -7.28 -23.79
C VAL A 253 -23.43 -6.50 -22.56
N GLU A 254 -24.41 -5.61 -22.70
CA GLU A 254 -24.96 -4.82 -21.60
C GLU A 254 -26.49 -4.82 -21.66
N LEU A 255 -27.12 -5.22 -20.54
CA LEU A 255 -28.56 -5.15 -20.32
C LEU A 255 -28.81 -4.41 -19.01
N LYS A 256 -29.61 -3.35 -19.06
CA LYS A 256 -30.01 -2.60 -17.87
C LYS A 256 -31.53 -2.57 -17.72
N ILE A 257 -32.00 -2.93 -16.55
CA ILE A 257 -33.41 -3.15 -16.24
C ILE A 257 -33.85 -2.53 -14.90
N ASP A 258 -32.95 -1.81 -14.22
CA ASP A 258 -33.17 -1.30 -12.86
C ASP A 258 -34.27 -0.21 -12.76
N ASN A 259 -34.68 0.08 -11.53
CA ASN A 259 -35.64 1.15 -11.20
C ASN A 259 -37.02 1.02 -11.89
N GLN A 260 -37.57 -0.19 -12.01
CA GLN A 260 -38.95 -0.37 -12.52
C GLN A 260 -39.98 0.12 -11.48
N SER A 261 -41.21 0.39 -11.94
CA SER A 261 -42.30 0.92 -11.10
C SER A 261 -42.70 0.04 -9.91
N GLN A 262 -42.30 -1.24 -9.92
CA GLN A 262 -42.51 -2.18 -8.82
C GLN A 262 -41.23 -3.04 -8.64
N PRO A 263 -40.87 -3.42 -7.40
CA PRO A 263 -39.77 -4.34 -7.15
C PRO A 263 -40.09 -5.73 -7.74
N LEU A 264 -39.10 -6.40 -8.34
CA LEU A 264 -39.31 -7.66 -9.05
C LEU A 264 -39.59 -8.85 -8.12
N GLY A 265 -39.09 -8.79 -6.88
CA GLY A 265 -39.31 -9.80 -5.84
C GLY A 265 -38.40 -11.04 -5.95
N ASN A 266 -38.25 -11.76 -4.84
CA ASN A 266 -37.24 -12.82 -4.66
C ASN A 266 -37.31 -13.94 -5.70
N LYS A 267 -38.51 -14.36 -6.10
CA LYS A 267 -38.69 -15.44 -7.09
C LYS A 267 -38.14 -15.03 -8.46
N VAL A 268 -38.36 -13.78 -8.86
CA VAL A 268 -37.87 -13.23 -10.13
C VAL A 268 -36.35 -13.04 -10.09
N GLU A 269 -35.82 -12.51 -8.98
CA GLU A 269 -34.36 -12.33 -8.82
C GLU A 269 -33.58 -13.66 -8.92
N MET A 270 -34.12 -14.72 -8.32
CA MET A 270 -33.50 -16.06 -8.39
C MET A 270 -33.50 -16.63 -9.81
N GLU A 271 -34.58 -16.40 -10.56
CA GLU A 271 -34.66 -16.85 -11.96
C GLU A 271 -33.74 -16.02 -12.88
N ILE A 272 -33.62 -14.71 -12.63
CA ILE A 272 -32.65 -13.85 -13.31
C ILE A 272 -31.23 -14.42 -13.15
N VAL A 273 -30.86 -14.78 -11.92
CA VAL A 273 -29.54 -15.38 -11.63
C VAL A 273 -29.34 -16.71 -12.37
N SER A 274 -30.34 -17.60 -12.33
CA SER A 274 -30.31 -18.89 -13.07
C SER A 274 -30.04 -18.69 -14.57
N MET A 275 -30.58 -17.63 -15.15
CA MET A 275 -30.38 -17.29 -16.57
C MET A 275 -29.04 -16.59 -16.84
N LEU A 276 -28.58 -15.72 -15.94
CA LEU A 276 -27.26 -15.08 -16.05
C LEU A 276 -26.12 -16.11 -15.94
N GLU A 277 -26.25 -17.11 -15.06
CA GLU A 277 -25.28 -18.21 -14.94
C GLU A 277 -25.15 -19.06 -16.21
N LYS A 278 -26.16 -19.04 -17.09
CA LYS A 278 -26.19 -19.77 -18.37
C LYS A 278 -25.78 -18.90 -19.56
N ASN A 279 -25.68 -17.59 -19.40
CA ASN A 279 -25.27 -16.67 -20.45
C ASN A 279 -23.79 -16.31 -20.28
N ALA A 280 -22.99 -16.45 -21.35
CA ALA A 280 -21.55 -16.17 -21.33
C ALA A 280 -21.17 -14.88 -22.08
N THR A 281 -22.13 -14.13 -22.62
CA THR A 281 -21.87 -12.98 -23.50
C THR A 281 -22.12 -11.64 -22.83
N LEU A 282 -22.99 -11.61 -21.82
CA LEU A 282 -23.32 -10.41 -21.07
C LEU A 282 -22.21 -10.09 -20.09
N LEU A 283 -21.60 -8.91 -20.24
CA LEU A 283 -20.50 -8.40 -19.41
C LEU A 283 -20.99 -7.46 -18.32
N LYS A 284 -22.15 -6.82 -18.54
CA LYS A 284 -22.76 -5.91 -17.58
C LYS A 284 -24.26 -6.09 -17.48
N PHE A 285 -24.74 -6.34 -16.27
CA PHE A 285 -26.16 -6.43 -15.94
C PHE A 285 -26.51 -5.34 -14.93
N GLY A 286 -27.31 -4.36 -15.36
CA GLY A 286 -27.76 -3.24 -14.54
C GLY A 286 -29.07 -3.57 -13.82
N TYR A 287 -28.97 -4.07 -12.60
CA TYR A 287 -30.10 -4.32 -11.69
C TYR A 287 -29.64 -4.36 -10.23
N HIS A 288 -30.35 -3.67 -9.34
CA HIS A 288 -30.11 -3.72 -7.91
C HIS A 288 -30.86 -4.91 -7.26
N PHE A 289 -30.16 -6.02 -7.05
CA PHE A 289 -30.70 -7.18 -6.32
C PHE A 289 -30.96 -6.83 -4.85
N THR A 290 -32.19 -7.05 -4.39
CA THR A 290 -32.62 -6.79 -3.02
C THR A 290 -32.06 -7.81 -2.01
N GLN A 291 -31.78 -9.05 -2.45
CA GLN A 291 -31.27 -10.13 -1.61
C GLN A 291 -29.77 -10.42 -1.81
N GLN A 292 -29.05 -10.74 -0.72
CA GLN A 292 -27.60 -10.99 -0.76
C GLN A 292 -27.22 -12.23 -1.58
N GLY A 293 -28.02 -13.30 -1.54
CA GLY A 293 -27.77 -14.54 -2.28
C GLY A 293 -27.76 -14.36 -3.80
N PRO A 294 -28.87 -13.90 -4.42
CA PRO A 294 -28.91 -13.56 -5.83
C PRO A 294 -27.84 -12.55 -6.25
N ARG A 295 -27.58 -11.52 -5.42
CA ARG A 295 -26.56 -10.51 -5.68
C ARG A 295 -25.17 -11.12 -5.85
N LEU A 296 -24.76 -11.99 -4.93
CA LEU A 296 -23.45 -12.64 -4.98
C LEU A 296 -23.33 -13.56 -6.20
N ARG A 297 -24.36 -14.34 -6.50
CA ARG A 297 -24.38 -15.26 -7.64
C ARG A 297 -24.38 -14.53 -8.99
N ALA A 298 -25.20 -13.49 -9.13
CA ALA A 298 -25.16 -12.59 -10.29
C ALA A 298 -23.79 -11.96 -10.45
N SER A 299 -23.20 -11.43 -9.38
CA SER A 299 -21.85 -10.83 -9.42
C SER A 299 -20.80 -11.84 -9.88
N ASN A 300 -20.86 -13.09 -9.41
CA ASN A 300 -19.95 -14.15 -9.84
C ASN A 300 -20.15 -14.53 -11.31
N ALA A 301 -21.40 -14.62 -11.78
CA ALA A 301 -21.69 -14.88 -13.20
C ALA A 301 -21.15 -13.75 -14.10
N MET A 302 -21.34 -12.48 -13.70
CA MET A 302 -20.81 -11.34 -14.44
C MET A 302 -19.29 -11.23 -14.36
N MET A 303 -18.68 -11.60 -13.23
CA MET A 303 -17.23 -11.63 -13.05
C MET A 303 -16.60 -12.69 -13.95
N ASN A 304 -17.14 -13.92 -13.94
CA ASN A 304 -16.72 -14.98 -14.86
C ASN A 304 -16.82 -14.54 -16.33
N ASN A 305 -17.89 -13.85 -16.71
CA ASN A 305 -18.04 -13.35 -18.08
C ASN A 305 -17.07 -12.20 -18.41
N ASN A 306 -16.76 -11.31 -17.46
CA ASN A 306 -15.77 -10.25 -17.65
C ASN A 306 -14.33 -10.79 -17.72
N ASP A 307 -14.03 -11.81 -16.94
CA ASP A 307 -12.75 -12.54 -16.97
C ASP A 307 -12.56 -13.25 -18.33
N LEU A 308 -13.66 -13.72 -18.94
CA LEU A 308 -13.70 -14.27 -20.30
C LEU A 308 -13.78 -13.19 -21.42
N GLY A 309 -14.28 -11.99 -21.13
CA GLY A 309 -14.71 -10.96 -22.09
C GLY A 309 -13.76 -9.76 -22.29
N GLY A 310 -12.60 -9.75 -21.64
CA GLY A 310 -11.61 -8.67 -21.68
C GLY A 310 -10.84 -8.45 -23.00
N GLN A 311 -11.16 -9.16 -24.08
CA GLN A 311 -10.60 -8.89 -25.41
C GLN A 311 -11.71 -8.65 -26.45
N PRO A 312 -11.64 -7.56 -27.24
CA PRO A 312 -12.63 -7.30 -28.27
C PRO A 312 -12.63 -8.44 -29.29
N HIS A 313 -13.79 -9.10 -29.42
CA HIS A 313 -14.10 -10.07 -30.47
C HIS A 313 -13.99 -9.42 -31.87
N LYS A 314 -12.76 -9.30 -32.37
CA LYS A 314 -12.50 -9.40 -33.81
C LYS A 314 -12.72 -10.86 -34.16
N ARG A 315 -13.80 -11.17 -34.89
CA ARG A 315 -13.79 -12.35 -35.76
C ARG A 315 -12.73 -12.13 -36.84
N ARG A 316 -11.49 -12.49 -36.52
CA ARG A 316 -10.48 -12.98 -37.44
C ARG A 316 -10.08 -14.34 -36.88
N LYS A 317 -10.28 -15.40 -37.67
CA LYS A 317 -9.77 -16.75 -37.43
C LYS A 317 -8.30 -16.69 -36.94
N THR A 318 -8.07 -16.92 -35.65
CA THR A 318 -6.79 -17.22 -34.97
C THR A 318 -7.16 -17.43 -33.50
N SER A 319 -6.96 -18.53 -32.78
CA SER A 319 -6.61 -19.95 -32.99
C SER A 319 -6.62 -20.54 -31.55
N ASP A 320 -6.97 -21.80 -31.33
CA ASP A 320 -6.92 -22.52 -30.02
C ASP A 320 -5.57 -22.39 -29.26
N ALA A 321 -4.56 -21.79 -29.89
CA ALA A 321 -3.22 -21.58 -29.37
C ALA A 321 -3.10 -20.63 -28.16
N ASN A 322 -3.84 -19.52 -28.10
CA ASN A 322 -3.67 -18.56 -27.00
C ASN A 322 -4.21 -19.09 -25.66
N GLU A 323 -5.33 -19.82 -25.67
CA GLU A 323 -5.87 -20.46 -24.45
C GLU A 323 -4.93 -21.56 -23.93
N THR A 324 -4.29 -22.29 -24.84
CA THR A 324 -3.30 -23.31 -24.50
C THR A 324 -2.04 -22.69 -23.88
N GLU A 325 -1.59 -21.53 -24.37
CA GLU A 325 -0.45 -20.81 -23.79
C GLU A 325 -0.69 -20.36 -22.34
N ASP A 326 -1.86 -19.81 -22.04
CA ASP A 326 -2.24 -19.38 -20.68
C ASP A 326 -2.44 -20.58 -19.76
N HIS A 327 -2.94 -21.70 -20.30
CA HIS A 327 -3.04 -22.96 -19.57
C HIS A 327 -1.66 -23.50 -19.15
N LEU A 328 -0.69 -23.51 -20.08
CA LEU A 328 0.69 -23.93 -19.82
C LEU A 328 1.36 -23.09 -18.72
N GLU A 329 1.17 -21.77 -18.76
CA GLU A 329 1.66 -20.87 -17.73
C GLU A 329 1.03 -21.18 -16.36
N SER A 330 -0.29 -21.37 -16.31
CA SER A 330 -1.01 -21.73 -15.09
C SER A 330 -0.52 -23.05 -14.48
N LEU A 331 -0.30 -24.07 -15.31
CA LEU A 331 0.20 -25.37 -14.88
C LEU A 331 1.62 -25.28 -14.29
N ILE A 332 2.53 -24.57 -14.98
CA ILE A 332 3.91 -24.37 -14.53
C ILE A 332 3.94 -23.54 -13.23
N CYS A 333 3.09 -22.52 -13.08
CA CYS A 333 3.06 -21.72 -11.86
C CYS A 333 2.51 -22.52 -10.66
N LYS A 334 1.50 -23.37 -10.86
CA LYS A 334 0.82 -24.10 -9.76
C LYS A 334 1.53 -25.37 -9.29
N VAL A 335 2.46 -25.94 -10.06
CA VAL A 335 3.16 -27.16 -9.62
C VAL A 335 3.91 -26.92 -8.32
N GLY A 336 3.72 -27.79 -7.33
CA GLY A 336 4.29 -27.62 -5.98
C GLY A 336 3.42 -26.87 -4.99
N GLU A 337 2.25 -26.35 -5.39
CA GLU A 337 1.23 -25.89 -4.46
C GLU A 337 0.46 -27.07 -3.84
N LYS A 338 -0.42 -26.78 -2.88
CA LYS A 338 -1.31 -27.76 -2.24
C LYS A 338 -2.08 -28.58 -3.28
N SER A 339 -1.90 -29.89 -3.25
CA SER A 339 -2.49 -30.84 -4.21
C SER A 339 -2.96 -32.10 -3.48
N ALA A 340 -3.92 -32.81 -4.07
CA ALA A 340 -4.33 -34.12 -3.58
C ALA A 340 -3.35 -35.23 -3.98
N CYS A 341 -2.54 -34.99 -5.02
CA CYS A 341 -1.49 -35.90 -5.47
C CYS A 341 -0.14 -35.53 -4.84
N SER A 342 0.79 -36.48 -4.84
CA SER A 342 2.17 -36.21 -4.40
C SER A 342 2.88 -35.24 -5.37
N LEU A 343 3.91 -34.56 -4.88
CA LEU A 343 4.72 -33.64 -5.67
C LEU A 343 5.36 -34.36 -6.87
N GLU A 344 5.83 -35.58 -6.64
CA GLU A 344 6.43 -36.45 -7.66
C GLU A 344 5.42 -36.74 -8.78
N SER A 345 4.20 -37.15 -8.42
CA SER A 345 3.15 -37.42 -9.39
C SER A 345 2.79 -36.18 -10.22
N ASN A 346 2.75 -35.00 -9.60
CA ASN A 346 2.46 -33.76 -10.31
C ASN A 346 3.61 -33.31 -11.22
N LEU A 347 4.87 -33.48 -10.80
CA LEU A 347 6.04 -33.19 -11.64
C LEU A 347 6.11 -34.12 -12.86
N GLU A 348 5.92 -35.42 -12.65
CA GLU A 348 5.92 -36.42 -13.72
C GLU A 348 4.79 -36.17 -14.73
N GLY A 349 3.59 -35.90 -14.22
CA GLY A 349 2.43 -35.56 -15.06
C GLY A 349 2.65 -34.28 -15.86
N LEU A 350 3.19 -33.23 -15.24
CA LEU A 350 3.48 -31.98 -15.92
C LEU A 350 4.58 -32.13 -16.97
N ALA A 351 5.64 -32.90 -16.69
CA ALA A 351 6.69 -33.18 -17.68
C ALA A 351 6.11 -33.85 -18.93
N GLY A 352 5.18 -34.81 -18.77
CA GLY A 352 4.49 -35.44 -19.90
C GLY A 352 3.61 -34.48 -20.70
N VAL A 353 2.89 -33.57 -20.03
CA VAL A 353 2.07 -32.53 -20.71
C VAL A 353 2.97 -31.59 -21.51
N LEU A 354 4.02 -31.07 -20.90
CA LEU A 354 4.93 -30.14 -21.55
C LEU A 354 5.67 -30.78 -22.73
N GLU A 355 6.08 -32.05 -22.61
CA GLU A 355 6.67 -32.83 -23.70
C GLU A 355 5.72 -32.94 -24.91
N ALA A 356 4.45 -33.28 -24.66
CA ALA A 356 3.44 -33.41 -25.71
C ALA A 356 3.20 -32.09 -26.47
N ASP A 357 3.36 -30.96 -25.78
CA ASP A 357 3.17 -29.61 -26.33
C ASP A 357 4.44 -28.99 -26.94
N LEU A 358 5.62 -29.61 -26.81
CA LEU A 358 6.86 -29.12 -27.41
C LEU A 358 6.76 -28.85 -28.93
N PRO A 359 6.11 -29.68 -29.78
CA PRO A 359 6.08 -29.45 -31.23
C PRO A 359 5.54 -28.08 -31.63
N ASN A 360 4.58 -27.54 -30.87
CA ASN A 360 3.91 -26.28 -31.17
C ASN A 360 4.32 -25.13 -30.22
N TYR A 361 4.68 -25.44 -28.98
CA TYR A 361 4.86 -24.44 -27.91
C TYR A 361 6.26 -24.42 -27.27
N LYS A 362 7.25 -25.12 -27.83
CA LYS A 362 8.64 -25.14 -27.29
C LYS A 362 9.18 -23.76 -26.91
N SER A 363 9.03 -22.76 -27.79
CA SER A 363 9.51 -21.39 -27.53
C SER A 363 8.86 -20.73 -26.32
N LYS A 364 7.55 -20.93 -26.13
CA LYS A 364 6.80 -20.41 -24.98
C LYS A 364 7.18 -21.17 -23.72
N ILE A 365 7.28 -22.50 -23.76
CA ILE A 365 7.67 -23.34 -22.62
C ILE A 365 9.08 -22.94 -22.14
N LEU A 366 10.05 -22.79 -23.05
CA LEU A 366 11.40 -22.31 -22.72
C LEU A 366 11.36 -20.96 -21.99
N ARG A 367 10.57 -20.01 -22.51
CA ARG A 367 10.41 -18.68 -21.91
C ARG A 367 9.78 -18.74 -20.52
N LEU A 368 8.72 -19.55 -20.35
CA LEU A 368 8.03 -19.73 -19.07
C LEU A 368 8.97 -20.36 -18.03
N LEU A 369 9.72 -21.40 -18.39
CA LEU A 369 10.67 -22.04 -17.49
C LEU A 369 11.83 -21.09 -17.10
N CYS A 370 12.36 -20.31 -18.05
CA CYS A 370 13.35 -19.26 -17.75
C CYS A 370 12.76 -18.15 -16.85
N THR A 371 11.46 -17.89 -16.97
CA THR A 371 10.76 -16.88 -16.16
C THR A 371 10.62 -17.34 -14.72
N VAL A 372 10.13 -18.56 -14.48
CA VAL A 372 10.03 -19.10 -13.11
C VAL A 372 11.40 -19.34 -12.47
N ALA A 373 12.42 -19.68 -13.26
CA ALA A 373 13.80 -19.78 -12.78
C ALA A 373 14.33 -18.45 -12.20
N ARG A 374 13.83 -17.32 -12.72
CA ARG A 374 14.24 -15.97 -12.31
C ARG A 374 13.33 -15.36 -11.24
N LEU A 375 12.04 -15.68 -11.28
CA LEU A 375 11.01 -15.02 -10.46
C LEU A 375 10.54 -15.83 -9.26
N LEU A 376 10.74 -17.15 -9.24
CA LEU A 376 10.27 -18.05 -8.17
C LEU A 376 11.44 -18.87 -7.56
N PRO A 377 12.53 -18.24 -7.08
CA PRO A 377 13.66 -18.94 -6.47
C PRO A 377 13.29 -19.76 -5.22
N GLU A 378 12.22 -19.42 -4.52
CA GLU A 378 11.69 -20.19 -3.39
C GLU A 378 11.20 -21.59 -3.80
N LYS A 379 10.93 -21.81 -5.11
CA LYS A 379 10.53 -23.09 -5.71
C LYS A 379 11.62 -23.69 -6.59
N LEU A 380 12.88 -23.25 -6.41
CA LEU A 380 14.04 -23.63 -7.23
C LEU A 380 14.09 -25.13 -7.56
N THR A 381 14.11 -25.99 -6.54
CA THR A 381 14.34 -27.43 -6.70
C THR A 381 13.16 -28.17 -7.34
N ILE A 382 11.95 -27.58 -7.30
CA ILE A 382 10.76 -28.10 -8.00
C ILE A 382 10.97 -27.91 -9.50
N TYR A 383 11.39 -26.72 -9.91
CA TYR A 383 11.58 -26.37 -11.31
C TYR A 383 12.82 -27.01 -11.93
N THR A 384 13.92 -27.15 -11.20
CA THR A 384 15.09 -27.90 -11.70
C THR A 384 14.77 -29.38 -11.88
N THR A 385 13.95 -29.98 -11.00
CA THR A 385 13.47 -31.36 -11.18
C THR A 385 12.61 -31.48 -12.43
N LEU A 386 11.67 -30.55 -12.65
CA LEU A 386 10.83 -30.54 -13.85
C LEU A 386 11.66 -30.45 -15.14
N VAL A 387 12.68 -29.59 -15.16
CA VAL A 387 13.62 -29.48 -16.28
C VAL A 387 14.45 -30.76 -16.45
N GLY A 388 14.86 -31.41 -15.36
CA GLY A 388 15.54 -32.71 -15.37
C GLY A 388 14.71 -33.79 -16.07
N LEU A 389 13.44 -33.92 -15.70
CA LEU A 389 12.52 -34.88 -16.32
C LEU A 389 12.28 -34.56 -17.81
N LEU A 390 12.16 -33.28 -18.18
CA LEU A 390 12.05 -32.88 -19.58
C LEU A 390 13.32 -33.16 -20.38
N ASN A 391 14.51 -33.00 -19.79
CA ASN A 391 15.77 -33.34 -20.45
C ASN A 391 15.90 -34.85 -20.68
N ALA A 392 15.51 -35.67 -19.70
CA ALA A 392 15.50 -37.12 -19.83
C ALA A 392 14.59 -37.60 -20.98
N ARG A 393 13.45 -36.93 -21.17
CA ARG A 393 12.51 -37.19 -22.27
C ARG A 393 12.98 -36.63 -23.61
N ASN A 394 13.57 -35.44 -23.61
CA ASN A 394 14.02 -34.73 -24.81
C ASN A 394 15.34 -33.98 -24.55
N TYR A 395 16.46 -34.64 -24.90
CA TYR A 395 17.81 -34.07 -24.73
C TYR A 395 18.00 -32.72 -25.46
N ASN A 396 17.47 -32.58 -26.67
CA ASN A 396 17.61 -31.34 -27.44
C ASN A 396 16.92 -30.16 -26.76
N PHE A 397 15.75 -30.39 -26.15
CA PHE A 397 15.08 -29.38 -25.35
C PHE A 397 15.93 -28.93 -24.16
N GLY A 398 16.55 -29.87 -23.44
CA GLY A 398 17.47 -29.55 -22.34
C GLY A 398 18.62 -28.65 -22.77
N GLY A 399 19.22 -28.93 -23.93
CA GLY A 399 20.29 -28.10 -24.49
C GLY A 399 19.83 -26.67 -24.83
N GLU A 400 18.69 -26.54 -25.53
CA GLU A 400 18.09 -25.24 -25.85
C GLU A 400 17.70 -24.43 -24.60
N PHE A 401 17.25 -25.11 -23.54
CA PHE A 401 16.94 -24.51 -22.25
C PHE A 401 18.20 -23.97 -21.56
N VAL A 402 19.26 -24.77 -21.49
CA VAL A 402 20.55 -24.34 -20.91
C VAL A 402 21.12 -23.14 -21.66
N GLU A 403 21.06 -23.13 -23.00
CA GLU A 403 21.47 -21.97 -23.79
C GLU A 403 20.60 -20.73 -23.52
N ALA A 404 19.28 -20.91 -23.41
CA ALA A 404 18.35 -19.82 -23.09
C ALA A 404 18.63 -19.23 -21.71
N MET A 405 18.95 -20.06 -20.71
CA MET A 405 19.34 -19.63 -19.37
C MET A 405 20.64 -18.81 -19.38
N ILE A 406 21.65 -19.21 -20.16
CA ILE A 406 22.90 -18.43 -20.28
C ILE A 406 22.68 -17.10 -21.00
N ARG A 407 21.83 -17.07 -22.04
CA ARG A 407 21.42 -15.81 -22.68
C ARG A 407 20.70 -14.90 -21.68
N GLN A 408 19.74 -15.45 -20.94
CA GLN A 408 18.98 -14.72 -19.93
C GLN A 408 19.89 -14.18 -18.82
N LEU A 409 20.88 -14.95 -18.37
CA LEU A 409 21.88 -14.50 -17.39
C LEU A 409 22.68 -13.31 -17.93
N LYS A 410 23.19 -13.40 -19.16
CA LYS A 410 23.93 -12.28 -19.79
C LYS A 410 23.05 -11.03 -19.94
N GLU A 411 21.79 -11.19 -20.31
CA GLU A 411 20.82 -10.09 -20.41
C GLU A 411 20.54 -9.47 -19.03
N SER A 412 20.33 -10.28 -18.00
CA SER A 412 20.12 -9.79 -16.62
C SER A 412 21.33 -9.02 -16.11
N LEU A 413 22.56 -9.50 -16.35
CA LEU A 413 23.78 -8.79 -15.97
C LEU A 413 23.94 -7.47 -16.73
N LYS A 414 23.67 -7.47 -18.03
CA LYS A 414 23.71 -6.26 -18.87
C LYS A 414 22.68 -5.22 -18.41
N ALA A 415 21.53 -5.65 -17.92
CA ALA A 415 20.47 -4.79 -17.40
C ALA A 415 20.67 -4.39 -15.92
N ASN A 416 21.81 -4.69 -15.31
CA ASN A 416 22.08 -4.48 -13.87
C ASN A 416 21.10 -5.23 -12.92
N ASN A 417 20.41 -6.27 -13.39
CA ASN A 417 19.51 -7.11 -12.59
C ASN A 417 20.29 -8.22 -11.85
N TYR A 418 21.29 -7.81 -11.08
CA TYR A 418 22.22 -8.71 -10.39
C TYR A 418 21.54 -9.63 -9.36
N ASN A 419 20.48 -9.18 -8.69
CA ASN A 419 19.73 -10.02 -7.74
C ASN A 419 19.01 -11.17 -8.46
N GLU A 420 18.45 -10.92 -9.64
CA GLU A 420 17.79 -11.93 -10.46
C GLU A 420 18.81 -12.90 -11.08
N ALA A 421 19.99 -12.37 -11.46
CA ALA A 421 21.08 -13.18 -11.99
C ALA A 421 21.59 -14.22 -10.98
N VAL A 422 21.56 -13.93 -9.66
CA VAL A 422 21.90 -14.94 -8.63
C VAL A 422 20.98 -16.14 -8.70
N TYR A 423 19.67 -15.93 -8.87
CA TYR A 423 18.71 -17.03 -8.96
C TYR A 423 18.94 -17.89 -10.20
N LEU A 424 19.28 -17.27 -11.34
CA LEU A 424 19.66 -17.99 -12.56
C LEU A 424 20.92 -18.84 -12.35
N VAL A 425 21.93 -18.31 -11.64
CA VAL A 425 23.16 -19.05 -11.31
C VAL A 425 22.88 -20.22 -10.36
N ARG A 426 22.02 -20.03 -9.34
CA ARG A 426 21.58 -21.11 -8.45
C ARG A 426 20.77 -22.17 -9.20
N PHE A 427 19.95 -21.76 -10.17
CA PHE A 427 19.19 -22.67 -11.03
C PHE A 427 20.13 -23.53 -11.88
N LEU A 428 21.10 -22.93 -12.56
CA LEU A 428 22.14 -23.66 -13.30
C LEU A 428 22.95 -24.59 -12.40
N SER A 429 23.21 -24.16 -11.15
CA SER A 429 23.91 -24.97 -10.16
C SER A 429 23.12 -26.21 -9.77
N ASP A 430 21.85 -26.07 -9.38
CA ASP A 430 21.04 -27.21 -8.94
C ASP A 430 20.64 -28.15 -10.10
N LEU A 431 20.63 -27.67 -11.35
CA LEU A 431 20.51 -28.53 -12.54
C LEU A 431 21.66 -29.55 -12.71
N VAL A 432 22.80 -29.35 -12.05
CA VAL A 432 23.85 -30.38 -11.98
C VAL A 432 23.35 -31.59 -11.20
N ASN A 433 22.66 -31.37 -10.07
CA ASN A 433 22.07 -32.44 -9.26
C ASN A 433 20.95 -33.18 -10.00
N CYS A 434 20.30 -32.52 -10.98
CA CYS A 434 19.29 -33.13 -11.84
C CYS A 434 19.87 -33.83 -13.08
N HIS A 435 21.21 -33.97 -13.17
CA HIS A 435 21.91 -34.54 -14.32
C HIS A 435 21.61 -33.84 -15.67
N VAL A 436 21.27 -32.55 -15.64
CA VAL A 436 21.08 -31.74 -16.86
C VAL A 436 22.38 -31.07 -17.28
N ILE A 437 23.16 -30.55 -16.33
CA ILE A 437 24.44 -29.88 -16.58
C ILE A 437 25.59 -30.71 -16.01
N ALA A 438 26.69 -30.83 -16.75
CA ALA A 438 27.89 -31.50 -16.29
C ALA A 438 28.62 -30.65 -15.21
N ALA A 439 28.94 -31.27 -14.07
CA ALA A 439 29.65 -30.62 -12.96
C ALA A 439 30.93 -29.85 -13.39
N PRO A 440 31.80 -30.37 -14.29
CA PRO A 440 32.98 -29.63 -14.75
C PRO A 440 32.67 -28.27 -15.40
N SER A 441 31.53 -28.14 -16.09
CA SER A 441 31.12 -26.88 -16.70
C SER A 441 30.73 -25.83 -15.64
N MET A 442 30.08 -26.24 -14.56
CA MET A 442 29.76 -25.33 -13.45
C MET A 442 31.01 -24.91 -12.68
N VAL A 443 31.96 -25.83 -12.45
CA VAL A 443 33.25 -25.48 -11.85
C VAL A 443 33.99 -24.44 -12.70
N ALA A 444 34.09 -24.65 -14.02
CA ALA A 444 34.71 -23.69 -14.93
C ALA A 444 34.02 -22.32 -14.91
N MET A 445 32.69 -22.28 -14.82
CA MET A 445 31.95 -21.03 -14.66
C MET A 445 32.29 -20.33 -13.34
N PHE A 446 32.40 -21.06 -12.23
CA PHE A 446 32.79 -20.49 -10.94
C PHE A 446 34.25 -20.06 -10.87
N GLU A 447 35.16 -20.72 -11.59
CA GLU A 447 36.53 -20.23 -11.77
C GLU A 447 36.53 -18.85 -12.44
N ASN A 448 35.70 -18.67 -13.47
CA ASN A 448 35.54 -17.38 -14.14
C ASN A 448 34.83 -16.33 -13.28
N PHE A 449 33.98 -16.74 -12.32
CA PHE A 449 33.39 -15.80 -11.36
C PHE A 449 34.43 -15.32 -10.35
N VAL A 450 35.22 -16.25 -9.79
CA VAL A 450 36.23 -15.90 -8.78
C VAL A 450 37.43 -15.18 -9.41
N SER A 451 37.70 -15.37 -10.71
CA SER A 451 38.73 -14.59 -11.40
C SER A 451 38.41 -13.08 -11.45
N VAL A 452 37.15 -12.67 -11.35
CA VAL A 452 36.75 -11.25 -11.23
C VAL A 452 37.40 -10.58 -10.01
N THR A 453 37.71 -11.34 -8.95
CA THR A 453 38.42 -10.80 -7.78
C THR A 453 39.83 -10.29 -8.12
N GLN A 454 40.42 -10.76 -9.23
CA GLN A 454 41.74 -10.38 -9.72
C GLN A 454 41.69 -9.28 -10.80
N GLU A 455 40.50 -8.85 -11.25
CA GLU A 455 40.38 -7.69 -12.15
C GLU A 455 40.92 -6.44 -11.45
N GLU A 456 41.78 -5.67 -12.13
CA GLU A 456 42.31 -4.40 -11.66
C GLU A 456 41.31 -3.26 -11.88
N ASP A 457 41.37 -2.20 -11.07
CA ASP A 457 40.57 -0.97 -11.21
C ASP A 457 39.04 -1.17 -11.34
N VAL A 458 38.49 -2.15 -10.63
CA VAL A 458 37.04 -2.37 -10.53
C VAL A 458 36.52 -2.22 -9.10
N PRO A 459 35.25 -1.82 -8.91
CA PRO A 459 34.66 -1.66 -7.58
C PRO A 459 34.67 -2.95 -6.76
N GLN A 460 34.78 -2.82 -5.43
CA GLN A 460 34.64 -3.96 -4.51
C GLN A 460 33.27 -4.63 -4.66
N VAL A 461 32.20 -3.83 -4.80
CA VAL A 461 30.83 -4.35 -4.96
C VAL A 461 30.64 -5.25 -6.20
N ARG A 462 31.44 -5.06 -7.25
CA ARG A 462 31.46 -5.94 -8.42
C ARG A 462 31.99 -7.32 -8.04
N ARG A 463 33.19 -7.34 -7.44
CA ARG A 463 33.88 -8.58 -7.02
C ARG A 463 33.04 -9.33 -6.00
N ASP A 464 32.47 -8.60 -5.05
CA ASP A 464 31.59 -9.10 -4.00
C ASP A 464 30.36 -9.83 -4.56
N TRP A 465 29.75 -9.31 -5.63
CA TRP A 465 28.59 -9.97 -6.24
C TRP A 465 28.93 -11.33 -6.86
N TYR A 466 30.02 -11.45 -7.61
CA TYR A 466 30.43 -12.72 -8.21
C TYR A 466 30.81 -13.77 -7.16
N VAL A 467 31.50 -13.33 -6.09
CA VAL A 467 31.80 -14.19 -4.94
C VAL A 467 30.52 -14.63 -4.22
N TYR A 468 29.55 -13.73 -4.03
CA TYR A 468 28.26 -14.06 -3.44
C TYR A 468 27.46 -15.05 -4.31
N ALA A 469 27.39 -14.83 -5.62
CA ALA A 469 26.69 -15.73 -6.55
C ALA A 469 27.28 -17.15 -6.54
N PHE A 470 28.61 -17.26 -6.41
CA PHE A 470 29.30 -18.53 -6.21
C PHE A 470 28.96 -19.16 -4.85
N LEU A 471 29.30 -18.49 -3.74
CA LEU A 471 29.17 -19.04 -2.39
C LEU A 471 27.72 -19.41 -2.06
N SER A 472 26.76 -18.55 -2.44
CA SER A 472 25.36 -18.79 -2.19
C SER A 472 24.75 -19.90 -3.05
N SER A 473 25.46 -20.45 -4.04
CA SER A 473 25.01 -21.61 -4.82
C SER A 473 25.41 -22.95 -4.19
N LEU A 474 26.42 -22.93 -3.31
CA LEU A 474 26.99 -24.13 -2.71
C LEU A 474 26.07 -24.93 -1.77
N PRO A 475 25.07 -24.34 -1.07
CA PRO A 475 24.10 -25.15 -0.33
C PRO A 475 23.35 -26.14 -1.22
N TRP A 476 23.15 -25.79 -2.50
CA TRP A 476 22.48 -26.66 -3.46
C TRP A 476 23.44 -27.62 -4.15
N VAL A 477 24.57 -27.15 -4.69
CA VAL A 477 25.43 -27.95 -5.57
C VAL A 477 26.79 -28.34 -4.97
N GLY A 478 27.17 -27.76 -3.82
CA GLY A 478 28.54 -27.84 -3.31
C GLY A 478 29.04 -29.27 -3.11
N LYS A 479 28.16 -30.18 -2.68
CA LYS A 479 28.47 -31.61 -2.55
C LYS A 479 28.92 -32.22 -3.88
N GLU A 480 28.10 -32.09 -4.93
CA GLU A 480 28.35 -32.71 -6.24
C GLU A 480 29.59 -32.12 -6.90
N LEU A 481 29.81 -30.81 -6.81
CA LEU A 481 31.02 -30.19 -7.36
C LEU A 481 32.29 -30.66 -6.64
N TYR A 482 32.25 -30.74 -5.31
CA TYR A 482 33.40 -31.19 -4.53
C TYR A 482 33.68 -32.69 -4.72
N GLU A 483 32.66 -33.53 -4.86
CA GLU A 483 32.83 -34.97 -5.13
C GLU A 483 33.45 -35.24 -6.51
N LYS A 484 33.15 -34.41 -7.52
CA LYS A 484 33.68 -34.59 -8.88
C LYS A 484 35.01 -33.87 -9.12
N LYS A 485 35.26 -32.76 -8.43
CA LYS A 485 36.31 -31.76 -8.73
C LYS A 485 36.85 -31.10 -7.46
N ASP A 486 37.23 -31.89 -6.46
CA ASP A 486 37.75 -31.42 -5.17
C ASP A 486 38.97 -30.49 -5.31
N ALA A 487 39.96 -30.89 -6.10
CA ALA A 487 41.20 -30.14 -6.30
C ALA A 487 40.97 -28.76 -6.92
N GLU A 488 40.13 -28.66 -7.94
CA GLU A 488 39.76 -27.40 -8.57
C GLU A 488 38.92 -26.53 -7.62
N MET A 489 37.97 -27.12 -6.89
CA MET A 489 37.17 -26.41 -5.89
C MET A 489 38.01 -25.86 -4.74
N ASP A 490 39.01 -26.60 -4.25
CA ASP A 490 39.93 -26.10 -3.21
C ASP A 490 40.77 -24.92 -3.68
N ARG A 491 41.16 -24.90 -4.96
CA ARG A 491 41.82 -23.73 -5.57
C ARG A 491 40.88 -22.52 -5.62
N ILE A 492 39.62 -22.72 -6.01
CA ILE A 492 38.62 -21.65 -6.01
C ILE A 492 38.44 -21.10 -4.59
N PHE A 493 38.31 -21.97 -3.58
CA PHE A 493 38.19 -21.56 -2.18
C PHE A 493 39.41 -20.79 -1.66
N ALA A 494 40.62 -21.21 -2.01
CA ALA A 494 41.83 -20.48 -1.61
C ALA A 494 41.85 -19.05 -2.16
N ASN A 495 41.45 -18.87 -3.43
CA ASN A 495 41.34 -17.56 -4.06
C ASN A 495 40.21 -16.72 -3.42
N THR A 496 39.06 -17.33 -3.15
CA THR A 496 37.95 -16.66 -2.45
C THR A 496 38.35 -16.22 -1.05
N GLU A 497 38.97 -17.08 -0.24
CA GLU A 497 39.41 -16.74 1.11
C GLU A 497 40.44 -15.61 1.12
N SER A 498 41.41 -15.66 0.19
CA SER A 498 42.41 -14.60 -0.01
C SER A 498 41.75 -13.26 -0.33
N TYR A 499 40.75 -13.26 -1.20
CA TYR A 499 39.94 -12.06 -1.50
C TYR A 499 39.19 -11.56 -0.27
N LEU A 500 38.46 -12.43 0.43
CA LEU A 500 37.65 -12.04 1.59
C LEU A 500 38.50 -11.39 2.70
N LYS A 501 39.72 -11.86 2.92
CA LYS A 501 40.67 -11.30 3.92
C LYS A 501 41.12 -9.87 3.62
N ARG A 502 41.13 -9.45 2.35
CA ARG A 502 41.57 -8.10 1.93
C ARG A 502 40.44 -7.13 1.62
N ARG A 503 39.17 -7.53 1.82
CA ARG A 503 38.01 -6.65 1.61
C ARG A 503 37.99 -5.53 2.65
N GLN A 504 37.61 -4.34 2.21
CA GLN A 504 37.35 -3.21 3.09
C GLN A 504 35.98 -3.36 3.76
N LYS A 505 35.92 -3.03 5.05
CA LYS A 505 34.72 -3.16 5.90
C LYS A 505 34.16 -1.80 6.32
N THR A 506 34.53 -0.73 5.60
CA THR A 506 34.13 0.65 5.88
C THR A 506 32.62 0.84 5.91
N HIS A 507 31.85 0.08 5.12
CA HIS A 507 30.39 0.17 5.07
C HIS A 507 29.67 -0.43 6.30
N VAL A 508 30.34 -1.27 7.11
CA VAL A 508 29.67 -2.07 8.16
C VAL A 508 28.98 -1.20 9.22
N PRO A 509 29.64 -0.21 9.87
CA PRO A 509 29.00 0.61 10.89
C PRO A 509 27.78 1.37 10.38
N MET A 510 27.74 1.64 9.07
CA MET A 510 26.64 2.36 8.44
C MET A 510 25.41 1.49 8.18
N LEU A 511 25.57 0.17 8.15
CA LEU A 511 24.54 -0.79 7.77
C LEU A 511 24.08 -1.69 8.94
N GLN A 512 24.76 -1.64 10.08
CA GLN A 512 24.38 -2.36 11.28
C GLN A 512 23.10 -1.79 11.91
N VAL A 513 22.15 -2.68 12.23
CA VAL A 513 20.97 -2.33 13.05
C VAL A 513 21.38 -2.05 14.49
N TRP A 514 22.29 -2.87 15.03
CA TRP A 514 22.91 -2.67 16.33
C TRP A 514 24.43 -2.69 16.21
N THR A 515 25.09 -1.73 16.86
CA THR A 515 26.56 -1.71 16.95
C THR A 515 27.12 -2.60 18.06
N ALA A 516 26.27 -3.11 18.96
CA ALA A 516 26.70 -4.04 19.99
C ALA A 516 26.98 -5.44 19.43
N GLU A 517 28.08 -6.05 19.86
CA GLU A 517 28.47 -7.42 19.52
C GLU A 517 27.65 -8.49 20.28
N LYS A 518 26.93 -8.09 21.34
CA LYS A 518 26.14 -8.98 22.20
C LYS A 518 24.67 -8.52 22.22
N PRO A 519 23.72 -9.47 22.30
CA PRO A 519 23.93 -10.93 22.34
C PRO A 519 24.25 -11.55 20.99
N HIS A 520 23.97 -10.85 19.88
CA HIS A 520 24.29 -11.33 18.53
C HIS A 520 25.02 -10.26 17.72
N PRO A 521 26.20 -10.57 17.16
CA PRO A 521 26.89 -9.66 16.25
C PRO A 521 26.08 -9.48 14.96
N GLN A 522 26.05 -8.26 14.45
CA GLN A 522 25.47 -7.94 13.15
C GLN A 522 26.57 -8.05 12.09
N GLU A 523 26.69 -9.25 11.51
CA GLU A 523 27.82 -9.63 10.66
C GLU A 523 27.69 -9.15 9.21
N GLU A 524 28.82 -8.84 8.59
CA GLU A 524 28.88 -8.53 7.16
C GLU A 524 28.50 -9.78 6.33
N TYR A 525 27.69 -9.60 5.28
CA TYR A 525 27.01 -10.72 4.63
C TYR A 525 27.94 -11.75 3.99
N LEU A 526 29.10 -11.35 3.45
CA LEU A 526 30.06 -12.28 2.86
C LEU A 526 30.89 -12.99 3.91
N ASP A 527 31.25 -12.33 5.01
CA ASP A 527 31.92 -12.98 6.14
C ASP A 527 31.00 -14.05 6.76
N CYS A 528 29.73 -13.71 6.99
CA CYS A 528 28.73 -14.62 7.54
C CYS A 528 28.49 -15.81 6.59
N LEU A 529 28.29 -15.55 5.29
CA LEU A 529 28.11 -16.60 4.29
C LEU A 529 29.36 -17.49 4.17
N TRP A 530 30.56 -16.92 4.25
CA TRP A 530 31.79 -17.70 4.25
C TRP A 530 31.86 -18.65 5.44
N ALA A 531 31.55 -18.18 6.65
CA ALA A 531 31.50 -19.02 7.84
C ALA A 531 30.48 -20.16 7.70
N GLN A 532 29.32 -19.88 7.10
CA GLN A 532 28.29 -20.87 6.80
C GLN A 532 28.77 -21.94 5.81
N ILE A 533 29.42 -21.54 4.71
CA ILE A 533 29.99 -22.47 3.73
C ILE A 533 31.13 -23.29 4.34
N GLN A 534 31.97 -22.70 5.18
CA GLN A 534 33.04 -23.43 5.87
C GLN A 534 32.47 -24.49 6.82
N LYS A 535 31.37 -24.18 7.54
CA LYS A 535 30.64 -25.17 8.33
C LYS A 535 30.06 -26.28 7.45
N LEU A 536 29.40 -25.93 6.34
CA LEU A 536 28.87 -26.92 5.40
C LEU A 536 29.96 -27.86 4.85
N LYS A 537 31.12 -27.30 4.46
CA LYS A 537 32.28 -28.07 4.01
C LYS A 537 32.80 -29.00 5.11
N LYS A 538 32.93 -28.50 6.35
CA LYS A 538 33.32 -29.30 7.53
C LYS A 538 32.36 -30.45 7.78
N ASP A 539 31.07 -30.21 7.56
CA ASP A 539 29.99 -31.21 7.71
C ASP A 539 29.84 -32.08 6.43
N ARG A 540 30.88 -32.16 5.60
CA ARG A 540 30.96 -32.97 4.37
C ARG A 540 29.84 -32.67 3.38
N TRP A 541 29.52 -31.38 3.23
CA TRP A 541 28.49 -30.88 2.33
C TRP A 541 27.09 -31.44 2.60
N GLN A 542 26.83 -31.85 3.84
CA GLN A 542 25.50 -32.30 4.27
C GLN A 542 24.76 -31.15 4.94
N GLU A 543 23.55 -30.90 4.45
CA GLU A 543 22.60 -29.96 5.04
C GLU A 543 21.25 -30.65 5.31
N ARG A 544 20.46 -30.03 6.19
CA ARG A 544 19.27 -30.65 6.78
C ARG A 544 17.96 -29.99 6.36
N HIS A 545 17.94 -29.08 5.39
CA HIS A 545 16.75 -28.24 5.15
C HIS A 545 16.21 -28.31 3.71
N ILE A 546 17.06 -28.25 2.69
CA ILE A 546 16.66 -28.16 1.29
C ILE A 546 15.85 -29.40 0.89
N LEU A 547 14.66 -29.17 0.33
CA LEU A 547 13.86 -30.21 -0.32
C LEU A 547 14.39 -30.45 -1.73
N ARG A 548 14.66 -31.72 -2.06
CA ARG A 548 15.31 -32.14 -3.31
C ARG A 548 14.46 -33.17 -4.04
N PRO A 549 13.38 -32.76 -4.76
CA PRO A 549 12.43 -33.69 -5.37
C PRO A 549 13.07 -34.65 -6.38
N TYR A 550 14.11 -34.21 -7.08
CA TYR A 550 14.89 -35.02 -8.04
C TYR A 550 15.47 -36.32 -7.45
N LEU A 551 15.70 -36.39 -6.12
CA LEU A 551 16.17 -37.63 -5.49
C LEU A 551 15.16 -38.78 -5.59
N ALA A 552 13.86 -38.49 -5.75
CA ALA A 552 12.83 -39.49 -5.97
C ALA A 552 12.83 -40.07 -7.40
N PHE A 553 13.53 -39.41 -8.34
CA PHE A 553 13.59 -39.74 -9.76
C PHE A 553 14.98 -40.22 -10.21
N ASP A 554 15.81 -40.68 -9.26
CA ASP A 554 17.21 -41.05 -9.49
C ASP A 554 17.38 -42.04 -10.67
N SER A 555 16.49 -43.03 -10.77
CA SER A 555 16.50 -44.01 -11.87
C SER A 555 16.28 -43.40 -13.25
N ILE A 556 15.50 -42.31 -13.34
CA ILE A 556 15.21 -41.62 -14.61
C ILE A 556 16.36 -40.65 -14.93
N LEU A 557 16.81 -39.88 -13.95
CA LEU A 557 17.78 -38.80 -14.14
C LEU A 557 19.20 -39.33 -14.37
N CYS A 558 19.58 -40.47 -13.79
CA CYS A 558 20.88 -41.09 -14.03
C CYS A 558 21.08 -41.57 -15.47
N GLU A 559 19.99 -41.93 -16.17
CA GLU A 559 20.04 -42.34 -17.58
C GLU A 559 20.06 -41.14 -18.55
N ALA A 560 19.77 -39.93 -18.06
CA ALA A 560 19.75 -38.72 -18.87
C ALA A 560 21.16 -38.27 -19.23
N LEU A 561 21.34 -37.83 -20.49
CA LEU A 561 22.59 -37.25 -20.94
C LEU A 561 22.74 -35.80 -20.44
N GLN A 562 23.94 -35.47 -19.98
CA GLN A 562 24.31 -34.14 -19.50
C GLN A 562 24.74 -33.21 -20.63
N HIS A 563 24.50 -31.91 -20.45
CA HIS A 563 24.96 -30.83 -21.32
C HIS A 563 26.18 -30.12 -20.73
N ASN A 564 27.07 -29.62 -21.59
CA ASN A 564 28.14 -28.71 -21.18
C ASN A 564 27.66 -27.26 -21.30
N LEU A 565 28.02 -26.41 -20.35
CA LEU A 565 27.76 -24.98 -20.48
C LEU A 565 28.68 -24.38 -21.56
N PRO A 566 28.18 -23.43 -22.37
CA PRO A 566 29.04 -22.55 -23.14
C PRO A 566 30.03 -21.83 -22.21
N PRO A 567 31.28 -21.57 -22.65
CA PRO A 567 32.21 -20.76 -21.88
C PRO A 567 31.58 -19.43 -21.47
N PHE A 568 31.56 -19.16 -20.17
CA PHE A 568 30.99 -17.94 -19.63
C PHE A 568 32.11 -16.96 -19.27
N THR A 569 32.10 -15.79 -19.93
CA THR A 569 32.94 -14.65 -19.54
C THR A 569 32.07 -13.62 -18.85
N PRO A 570 32.39 -13.22 -17.60
CA PRO A 570 31.76 -12.09 -16.92
C PRO A 570 31.72 -10.85 -17.83
N PRO A 571 30.56 -10.17 -17.98
CA PRO A 571 30.53 -8.88 -18.67
C PRO A 571 31.53 -7.90 -18.03
N PRO A 572 32.38 -7.22 -18.82
CA PRO A 572 33.35 -6.25 -18.30
C PRO A 572 32.68 -5.14 -17.49
N HIS A 573 33.42 -4.54 -16.56
CA HIS A 573 32.97 -3.35 -15.85
C HIS A 573 32.85 -2.16 -16.82
N THR A 574 31.80 -1.36 -16.64
CA THR A 574 31.54 -0.10 -17.36
C THR A 574 31.08 0.97 -16.38
N GLU A 575 31.14 2.25 -16.76
CA GLU A 575 30.62 3.36 -15.95
C GLU A 575 29.11 3.23 -15.67
N ASP A 576 28.36 2.62 -16.58
CA ASP A 576 26.92 2.35 -16.43
C ASP A 576 26.61 1.13 -15.53
N SER A 577 27.64 0.42 -15.06
CA SER A 577 27.45 -0.77 -14.23
C SER A 577 27.03 -0.39 -12.81
N VAL A 578 25.88 -0.89 -12.36
CA VAL A 578 25.36 -0.64 -11.01
C VAL A 578 25.23 -1.95 -10.25
N TYR A 579 26.07 -2.14 -9.23
CA TYR A 579 26.13 -3.37 -8.44
C TYR A 579 25.32 -3.27 -7.15
N PRO A 580 24.79 -4.39 -6.62
CA PRO A 580 24.12 -4.39 -5.32
C PRO A 580 25.04 -3.86 -4.21
N MET A 581 24.48 -3.05 -3.31
CA MET A 581 25.17 -2.61 -2.10
C MET A 581 25.53 -3.81 -1.19
N PRO A 582 26.62 -3.70 -0.40
CA PRO A 582 26.90 -4.68 0.65
C PRO A 582 25.76 -4.69 1.67
N ARG A 583 25.66 -5.79 2.42
CA ARG A 583 24.60 -6.01 3.41
C ARG A 583 25.19 -6.44 4.76
N VAL A 584 24.42 -6.22 5.81
CA VAL A 584 24.70 -6.75 7.15
C VAL A 584 23.55 -7.67 7.52
N ILE A 585 23.87 -8.87 8.01
CA ILE A 585 22.87 -9.87 8.39
C ILE A 585 22.21 -9.43 9.68
N PHE A 586 20.89 -9.23 9.63
CA PHE A 586 20.08 -9.02 10.81
C PHE A 586 20.03 -10.30 11.62
N ARG A 587 20.30 -10.20 12.92
CA ARG A 587 20.22 -11.33 13.83
C ARG A 587 19.67 -10.88 15.17
N MET A 588 18.59 -11.51 15.62
CA MET A 588 18.05 -11.26 16.95
C MET A 588 17.69 -12.51 17.74
N PHE A 589 17.49 -13.65 17.08
CA PHE A 589 17.15 -14.91 17.75
C PHE A 589 18.26 -15.96 17.64
N ASP A 590 18.32 -16.82 18.66
CA ASP A 590 18.97 -18.12 18.62
C ASP A 590 18.08 -19.23 19.22
N TYR A 591 18.65 -20.42 19.40
CA TYR A 591 17.91 -21.59 19.89
C TYR A 591 17.46 -21.48 21.35
N THR A 592 18.02 -20.56 22.14
CA THR A 592 17.66 -20.35 23.54
C THR A 592 16.37 -19.54 23.70
N ASP A 593 15.96 -18.82 22.64
CA ASP A 593 14.73 -18.05 22.62
C ASP A 593 13.48 -18.92 22.43
N ASP A 594 13.61 -20.15 21.94
CA ASP A 594 12.53 -21.14 21.77
C ASP A 594 12.93 -22.51 22.38
N PRO A 595 13.03 -22.62 23.72
CA PRO A 595 13.59 -23.81 24.37
C PRO A 595 12.67 -25.05 24.27
N GLU A 596 11.35 -24.88 24.17
CA GLU A 596 10.40 -25.99 24.00
C GLU A 596 10.17 -26.42 22.54
N GLY A 597 10.55 -25.57 21.56
CA GLY A 597 10.30 -25.80 20.14
C GLY A 597 11.38 -26.63 19.42
N PRO A 598 11.23 -26.81 18.09
CA PRO A 598 12.29 -27.37 17.27
C PRO A 598 13.56 -26.50 17.36
N VAL A 599 14.72 -27.13 17.51
CA VAL A 599 16.00 -26.42 17.63
C VAL A 599 16.23 -25.50 16.42
N MET A 600 16.41 -24.21 16.69
CA MET A 600 16.72 -23.22 15.66
C MET A 600 18.09 -23.49 15.01
N PRO A 601 18.19 -23.49 13.67
CA PRO A 601 19.49 -23.51 13.00
C PRO A 601 20.34 -22.30 13.40
N GLY A 602 21.57 -22.56 13.85
CA GLY A 602 22.49 -21.50 14.31
C GLY A 602 22.88 -20.52 13.21
N SER A 603 23.34 -19.31 13.58
CA SER A 603 23.63 -18.21 12.66
C SER A 603 24.65 -18.55 11.56
N HIS A 604 25.64 -19.41 11.87
CA HIS A 604 26.64 -19.89 10.92
C HIS A 604 26.28 -21.22 10.26
N SER A 605 25.01 -21.61 10.23
CA SER A 605 24.52 -22.77 9.46
C SER A 605 23.95 -22.34 8.12
N VAL A 606 24.14 -23.15 7.08
CA VAL A 606 23.55 -22.87 5.75
C VAL A 606 22.03 -23.03 5.76
N GLU A 607 21.49 -23.83 6.67
CA GLU A 607 20.05 -23.94 6.88
C GLU A 607 19.45 -22.58 7.24
N ARG A 608 20.09 -21.82 8.16
CA ARG A 608 19.63 -20.47 8.54
C ARG A 608 19.60 -19.54 7.32
N PHE A 609 20.66 -19.57 6.51
CA PHE A 609 20.74 -18.80 5.27
C PHE A 609 19.63 -19.16 4.28
N VAL A 610 19.43 -20.45 4.00
CA VAL A 610 18.43 -20.91 3.02
C VAL A 610 17.01 -20.62 3.49
N ILE A 611 16.73 -20.77 4.79
CA ILE A 611 15.42 -20.43 5.38
C ILE A 611 15.12 -18.95 5.15
N GLU A 612 16.02 -18.08 5.58
CA GLU A 612 15.83 -16.62 5.49
C GLU A 612 15.72 -16.16 4.04
N GLU A 613 16.60 -16.63 3.17
CA GLU A 613 16.58 -16.30 1.73
C GLU A 613 15.25 -16.70 1.09
N ASN A 614 14.74 -17.90 1.37
CA ASN A 614 13.46 -18.36 0.80
C ASN A 614 12.28 -17.56 1.36
N LEU A 615 12.26 -17.24 2.66
CA LEU A 615 11.19 -16.43 3.25
C LEU A 615 11.19 -15.00 2.70
N HIS A 616 12.37 -14.37 2.51
CA HIS A 616 12.51 -13.10 1.80
C HIS A 616 11.97 -13.19 0.36
N CYS A 617 12.26 -14.28 -0.35
CA CYS A 617 11.76 -14.49 -1.71
C CYS A 617 10.23 -14.65 -1.74
N ILE A 618 9.63 -15.37 -0.78
CA ILE A 618 8.18 -15.50 -0.63
C ILE A 618 7.53 -14.12 -0.41
N ILE A 619 8.10 -13.28 0.47
CA ILE A 619 7.62 -11.91 0.67
C ILE A 619 7.71 -11.13 -0.64
N LYS A 620 8.86 -11.18 -1.32
CA LYS A 620 9.06 -10.51 -2.61
C LYS A 620 8.05 -10.93 -3.67
N SER A 621 7.67 -12.20 -3.73
CA SER A 621 6.67 -12.74 -4.66
C SER A 621 5.24 -12.27 -4.33
N HIS A 622 4.92 -12.06 -3.06
CA HIS A 622 3.54 -11.90 -2.59
C HIS A 622 3.23 -10.62 -1.80
N TRP A 623 4.16 -9.67 -1.67
CA TRP A 623 4.03 -8.49 -0.79
C TRP A 623 2.77 -7.63 -1.03
N LYS A 624 2.24 -7.64 -2.26
CA LYS A 624 1.02 -6.91 -2.62
C LYS A 624 -0.24 -7.53 -2.01
N GLU A 625 -0.24 -8.84 -1.81
CA GLU A 625 -1.37 -9.65 -1.37
C GLU A 625 -1.12 -10.20 0.04
N ARG A 626 -1.29 -9.35 1.06
CA ARG A 626 -0.91 -9.67 2.46
C ARG A 626 -1.45 -11.01 3.00
N LYS A 627 -2.66 -11.42 2.61
CA LYS A 627 -3.26 -12.70 3.02
C LYS A 627 -2.54 -13.89 2.38
N THR A 628 -2.26 -13.79 1.08
CA THR A 628 -1.50 -14.79 0.33
C THR A 628 -0.07 -14.86 0.85
N CYS A 629 0.57 -13.71 1.08
CA CYS A 629 1.90 -13.64 1.66
C CYS A 629 1.98 -14.33 3.02
N ALA A 630 1.07 -14.02 3.95
CA ALA A 630 1.00 -14.68 5.26
C ALA A 630 0.79 -16.19 5.13
N ALA A 631 -0.13 -16.62 4.26
CA ALA A 631 -0.40 -18.04 4.04
C ALA A 631 0.83 -18.79 3.49
N GLN A 632 1.53 -18.21 2.51
CA GLN A 632 2.73 -18.80 1.90
C GLN A 632 3.88 -18.91 2.91
N LEU A 633 4.07 -17.90 3.76
CA LEU A 633 5.06 -17.93 4.84
C LEU A 633 4.77 -19.04 5.85
N VAL A 634 3.52 -19.14 6.32
CA VAL A 634 3.11 -20.16 7.29
C VAL A 634 3.17 -21.57 6.70
N SER A 635 2.92 -21.72 5.40
CA SER A 635 3.01 -23.00 4.69
C SER A 635 4.42 -23.34 4.19
N TYR A 636 5.44 -22.60 4.60
CA TYR A 636 6.81 -22.81 4.13
C TYR A 636 7.28 -24.25 4.42
N PRO A 637 7.63 -25.03 3.39
CA PRO A 637 8.03 -26.41 3.57
C PRO A 637 9.53 -26.53 3.85
N GLY A 638 9.92 -27.53 4.63
CA GLY A 638 11.31 -27.83 4.93
C GLY A 638 11.52 -29.32 5.17
N LYS A 639 12.74 -29.82 4.93
CA LYS A 639 13.08 -31.24 5.14
C LYS A 639 12.98 -31.67 6.60
N ASN A 640 13.28 -30.77 7.53
CA ASN A 640 13.15 -30.98 8.98
C ASN A 640 12.28 -29.89 9.60
N LYS A 641 11.74 -30.17 10.79
CA LYS A 641 11.02 -29.15 11.58
C LYS A 641 11.97 -28.04 12.00
N ILE A 642 11.47 -26.80 11.94
CA ILE A 642 12.16 -25.57 12.35
C ILE A 642 11.18 -24.70 13.16
N PRO A 643 11.68 -23.78 14.00
CA PRO A 643 10.83 -22.82 14.71
C PRO A 643 10.36 -21.71 13.74
N LEU A 644 9.44 -22.08 12.83
CA LEU A 644 9.05 -21.26 11.68
C LEU A 644 8.52 -19.87 12.07
N ASN A 645 7.74 -19.77 13.14
CA ASN A 645 7.22 -18.47 13.61
C ASN A 645 8.35 -17.49 13.96
N TYR A 646 9.42 -17.96 14.61
CA TYR A 646 10.58 -17.12 14.92
C TYR A 646 11.31 -16.67 13.65
N HIS A 647 11.51 -17.58 12.70
CA HIS A 647 12.12 -17.22 11.41
C HIS A 647 11.29 -16.21 10.62
N ILE A 648 9.96 -16.36 10.58
CA ILE A 648 9.07 -15.40 9.91
C ILE A 648 9.17 -14.02 10.57
N VAL A 649 9.08 -13.95 11.90
CA VAL A 649 9.16 -12.68 12.64
C VAL A 649 10.54 -12.03 12.45
N GLU A 650 11.62 -12.82 12.52
CA GLU A 650 12.98 -12.31 12.32
C GLU A 650 13.20 -11.78 10.91
N VAL A 651 12.73 -12.49 9.88
CA VAL A 651 12.83 -12.06 8.47
C VAL A 651 12.04 -10.78 8.24
N ILE A 652 10.85 -10.66 8.82
CA ILE A 652 10.05 -9.42 8.71
C ILE A 652 10.78 -8.23 9.34
N PHE A 653 11.38 -8.41 10.52
CA PHE A 653 12.17 -7.35 11.15
C PHE A 653 13.50 -7.10 10.44
N ALA A 654 14.13 -8.12 9.87
CA ALA A 654 15.30 -7.98 9.01
C ALA A 654 15.01 -7.06 7.83
N GLU A 655 13.86 -7.26 7.16
CA GLU A 655 13.43 -6.36 6.08
C GLU A 655 13.09 -4.96 6.59
N LEU A 656 12.27 -4.85 7.64
CA LEU A 656 11.84 -3.57 8.19
C LEU A 656 13.04 -2.72 8.64
N PHE A 657 14.05 -3.33 9.25
CA PHE A 657 15.24 -2.63 9.75
C PHE A 657 16.41 -2.63 8.76
N GLN A 658 16.24 -3.18 7.55
CA GLN A 658 17.28 -3.17 6.54
C GLN A 658 17.75 -1.74 6.21
N LEU A 659 19.06 -1.53 6.27
CA LEU A 659 19.70 -0.30 5.81
C LEU A 659 20.29 -0.53 4.41
N PRO A 660 20.16 0.42 3.45
CA PRO A 660 19.60 1.76 3.64
C PRO A 660 18.06 1.84 3.76
N ALA A 661 17.34 0.93 3.11
CA ALA A 661 15.87 0.91 3.11
C ALA A 661 15.32 -0.53 3.06
N PRO A 662 14.08 -0.74 3.55
CA PRO A 662 13.38 -2.01 3.40
C PRO A 662 13.11 -2.32 1.92
N PRO A 663 13.03 -3.60 1.52
CA PRO A 663 12.64 -3.99 0.17
C PRO A 663 11.24 -3.50 -0.26
N HIS A 664 10.33 -3.36 0.70
CA HIS A 664 8.94 -2.95 0.47
C HIS A 664 8.53 -1.80 1.39
N ILE A 665 7.36 -1.19 1.14
CA ILE A 665 6.87 -0.08 1.95
C ILE A 665 6.64 -0.50 3.42
N ASP A 666 7.13 0.30 4.37
CA ASP A 666 7.16 -0.01 5.81
C ASP A 666 5.81 -0.50 6.37
N VAL A 667 4.70 0.11 5.94
CA VAL A 667 3.35 -0.24 6.43
C VAL A 667 2.90 -1.66 6.05
N MET A 668 3.49 -2.24 5.00
CA MET A 668 3.18 -3.60 4.58
C MET A 668 3.50 -4.59 5.71
N TYR A 669 4.66 -4.46 6.33
CA TYR A 669 5.12 -5.34 7.42
C TYR A 669 4.21 -5.30 8.64
N THR A 670 3.68 -4.13 9.03
CA THR A 670 2.68 -4.04 10.11
C THR A 670 1.43 -4.86 9.78
N THR A 671 0.91 -4.72 8.57
CA THR A 671 -0.31 -5.46 8.17
C THR A 671 -0.05 -6.95 7.94
N LEU A 672 1.15 -7.33 7.49
CA LEU A 672 1.55 -8.72 7.32
C LEU A 672 1.61 -9.44 8.67
N LEU A 673 2.21 -8.82 9.69
CA LEU A 673 2.25 -9.37 11.06
C LEU A 673 0.85 -9.50 11.66
N ILE A 674 -0.06 -8.57 11.37
CA ILE A 674 -1.47 -8.68 11.79
C ILE A 674 -2.13 -9.90 11.13
N GLU A 675 -1.94 -10.11 9.82
CA GLU A 675 -2.50 -11.29 9.14
C GLU A 675 -1.86 -12.60 9.66
N LEU A 676 -0.56 -12.60 9.98
CA LEU A 676 0.10 -13.74 10.62
C LEU A 676 -0.47 -14.06 12.01
N CYS A 677 -0.78 -13.04 12.83
CA CYS A 677 -1.46 -13.23 14.11
C CYS A 677 -2.84 -13.88 13.93
N LYS A 678 -3.57 -13.56 12.85
CA LYS A 678 -4.86 -14.20 12.55
C LYS A 678 -4.71 -15.66 12.12
N LEU A 679 -3.68 -15.98 11.35
CA LEU A 679 -3.43 -17.33 10.86
C LEU A 679 -2.86 -18.25 11.94
N GLN A 680 -2.11 -17.71 12.91
CA GLN A 680 -1.45 -18.46 13.99
C GLN A 680 -1.73 -17.81 15.37
N PRO A 681 -3.00 -17.73 15.82
CA PRO A 681 -3.39 -16.97 17.01
C PRO A 681 -2.84 -17.55 18.31
N GLY A 682 -2.59 -18.86 18.35
CA GLY A 682 -2.11 -19.55 19.56
C GLY A 682 -0.60 -19.46 19.81
N SER A 683 0.19 -18.94 18.86
CA SER A 683 1.66 -18.98 18.95
C SER A 683 2.37 -17.74 18.43
N LEU A 684 1.91 -17.12 17.34
CA LEU A 684 2.59 -15.99 16.72
C LEU A 684 2.56 -14.71 17.58
N PRO A 685 1.44 -14.34 18.23
CA PRO A 685 1.40 -13.17 19.12
C PRO A 685 2.44 -13.23 20.25
N GLN A 686 2.70 -14.41 20.82
CA GLN A 686 3.69 -14.60 21.89
C GLN A 686 5.11 -14.37 21.37
N VAL A 687 5.44 -14.96 20.21
CA VAL A 687 6.75 -14.74 19.55
C VAL A 687 6.94 -13.27 19.20
N LEU A 688 5.88 -12.59 18.74
CA LEU A 688 5.94 -11.17 18.41
C LEU A 688 6.11 -10.29 19.65
N ALA A 689 5.44 -10.63 20.76
CA ALA A 689 5.60 -9.92 22.03
C ALA A 689 7.03 -10.09 22.58
N GLN A 690 7.57 -11.33 22.56
CA GLN A 690 8.96 -11.61 22.93
C GLN A 690 9.95 -10.86 22.04
N ALA A 691 9.72 -10.85 20.72
CA ALA A 691 10.55 -10.08 19.79
C ALA A 691 10.54 -8.58 20.15
N THR A 692 9.36 -8.03 20.45
CA THR A 692 9.20 -6.62 20.81
C THR A 692 9.95 -6.27 22.09
N GLU A 693 9.90 -7.17 23.09
CA GLU A 693 10.66 -7.04 24.33
C GLU A 693 12.17 -7.05 24.08
N MET A 694 12.65 -7.97 23.24
CA MET A 694 14.07 -8.05 22.87
C MET A 694 14.53 -6.80 22.09
N LEU A 695 13.71 -6.28 21.18
CA LEU A 695 14.00 -5.03 20.46
C LEU A 695 14.10 -3.85 21.44
N TYR A 696 13.17 -3.73 22.38
CA TYR A 696 13.19 -2.69 23.41
C TYR A 696 14.44 -2.80 24.29
N MET A 697 14.77 -4.00 24.79
CA MET A 697 15.93 -4.21 25.65
C MET A 697 17.27 -3.97 24.95
N ARG A 698 17.30 -3.97 23.60
CA ARG A 698 18.49 -3.71 22.78
C ARG A 698 18.51 -2.32 22.15
N LEU A 699 17.65 -1.39 22.58
CA LEU A 699 17.56 -0.04 22.00
C LEU A 699 18.85 0.79 22.13
N ASP A 700 19.68 0.53 23.14
CA ASP A 700 20.82 1.39 23.49
C ASP A 700 21.82 1.60 22.33
N THR A 701 22.03 0.55 21.53
CA THR A 701 22.92 0.58 20.37
C THR A 701 22.18 0.47 19.04
N MET A 702 20.85 0.54 19.04
CA MET A 702 20.07 0.48 17.81
C MET A 702 20.30 1.76 16.99
N ASN A 703 20.46 1.65 15.68
CA ASN A 703 20.61 2.80 14.79
C ASN A 703 19.30 3.62 14.78
N THR A 704 19.42 4.95 14.86
CA THR A 704 18.28 5.89 14.89
C THR A 704 17.29 5.66 13.75
N THR A 705 17.75 5.31 12.54
CA THR A 705 16.86 5.02 11.40
C THR A 705 15.98 3.78 11.67
N CYS A 706 16.53 2.76 12.31
CA CYS A 706 15.78 1.56 12.69
C CYS A 706 14.83 1.84 13.86
N VAL A 707 15.26 2.66 14.83
CA VAL A 707 14.41 3.12 15.95
C VAL A 707 13.19 3.87 15.45
N ASP A 708 13.31 4.75 14.45
CA ASP A 708 12.17 5.43 13.83
C ASP A 708 11.14 4.43 13.28
N ARG A 709 11.61 3.40 12.57
CA ARG A 709 10.75 2.36 11.99
C ARG A 709 10.12 1.52 13.08
N PHE A 710 10.85 1.23 14.16
CA PHE A 710 10.35 0.50 15.30
C PHE A 710 9.23 1.28 16.02
N ILE A 711 9.42 2.57 16.26
CA ILE A 711 8.39 3.47 16.84
C ILE A 711 7.13 3.47 15.97
N ASN A 712 7.28 3.65 14.66
CA ASN A 712 6.16 3.70 13.72
C ASN A 712 5.42 2.36 13.63
N TRP A 713 6.17 1.25 13.56
CA TRP A 713 5.59 -0.10 13.55
C TRP A 713 4.84 -0.39 14.84
N PHE A 714 5.46 -0.16 16.00
CA PHE A 714 4.92 -0.56 17.29
C PHE A 714 3.67 0.25 17.64
N SER A 715 3.70 1.58 17.50
CA SER A 715 2.53 2.43 17.74
C SER A 715 1.35 2.08 16.81
N HIS A 716 1.62 1.80 15.54
CA HIS A 716 0.58 1.36 14.59
C HIS A 716 0.09 -0.07 14.88
N HIS A 717 0.97 -0.97 15.33
CA HIS A 717 0.57 -2.30 15.79
C HIS A 717 -0.38 -2.18 16.99
N LEU A 718 0.00 -1.43 18.02
CA LEU A 718 -0.81 -1.18 19.22
C LEU A 718 -2.19 -0.63 18.87
N SER A 719 -2.31 0.32 17.92
CA SER A 719 -3.61 0.88 17.54
C SER A 719 -4.57 -0.16 16.95
N ASN A 720 -4.05 -1.27 16.41
CA ASN A 720 -4.86 -2.37 15.89
C ASN A 720 -5.29 -3.38 16.99
N PHE A 721 -4.71 -3.30 18.19
CA PHE A 721 -5.00 -4.16 19.35
C PHE A 721 -5.42 -3.36 20.59
N GLN A 722 -6.21 -2.30 20.36
CA GLN A 722 -6.79 -1.43 21.40
C GLN A 722 -5.77 -0.78 22.34
N PHE A 723 -4.53 -0.62 21.87
CA PHE A 723 -3.38 -0.09 22.62
C PHE A 723 -3.04 -0.88 23.89
N ARG A 724 -3.31 -2.18 23.91
CA ARG A 724 -2.93 -3.05 25.03
C ARG A 724 -1.44 -3.38 24.98
N TRP A 725 -0.73 -3.06 26.05
CA TRP A 725 0.66 -3.43 26.28
C TRP A 725 0.95 -3.45 27.79
N SER A 726 1.84 -4.33 28.25
CA SER A 726 2.31 -4.41 29.64
C SER A 726 3.42 -3.38 29.88
N TRP A 727 3.05 -2.09 29.95
CA TRP A 727 4.01 -0.99 30.09
C TRP A 727 4.89 -1.10 31.34
N GLU A 728 4.40 -1.73 32.42
CA GLU A 728 5.17 -2.00 33.62
C GLU A 728 6.46 -2.81 33.38
N ASP A 729 6.51 -3.66 32.35
CA ASP A 729 7.70 -4.42 31.98
C ASP A 729 8.87 -3.49 31.58
N TRP A 730 8.55 -2.27 31.14
CA TRP A 730 9.50 -1.23 30.72
C TRP A 730 9.75 -0.17 31.78
N SER A 731 9.45 -0.46 33.04
CA SER A 731 9.68 0.48 34.16
C SER A 731 11.15 0.86 34.36
N ASP A 732 12.08 0.12 33.76
CA ASP A 732 13.51 0.42 33.76
C ASP A 732 13.84 1.76 33.08
N CYS A 733 13.01 2.23 32.14
CA CYS A 733 13.23 3.53 31.48
C CYS A 733 12.95 4.75 32.37
N LEU A 734 12.11 4.59 33.40
CA LEU A 734 11.67 5.71 34.25
C LEU A 734 12.80 6.30 35.11
N ASN A 735 13.84 5.50 35.36
CA ASN A 735 15.00 5.89 36.18
C ASN A 735 16.22 6.32 35.34
N GLN A 736 16.09 6.37 34.01
CA GLN A 736 17.16 6.74 33.09
C GLN A 736 17.10 8.24 32.73
N ASP A 737 18.17 8.77 32.14
CA ASP A 737 18.15 10.09 31.52
C ASP A 737 17.04 10.11 30.44
N PRO A 738 16.11 11.08 30.44
CA PRO A 738 15.08 11.20 29.42
C PRO A 738 15.61 11.12 27.98
N GLU A 739 16.82 11.59 27.68
CA GLU A 739 17.40 11.48 26.32
C GLU A 739 17.97 10.09 25.99
N SER A 740 18.01 9.16 26.95
CA SER A 740 18.40 7.77 26.71
C SER A 740 17.43 7.07 25.74
N PRO A 741 17.89 6.08 24.96
CA PRO A 741 17.09 5.45 23.90
C PRO A 741 15.75 4.88 24.38
N LYS A 742 15.70 4.21 25.53
CA LYS A 742 14.50 3.58 26.08
C LYS A 742 13.39 4.57 26.47
N PRO A 743 13.59 5.55 27.38
CA PRO A 743 12.55 6.51 27.72
C PRO A 743 12.17 7.39 26.51
N LYS A 744 13.14 7.71 25.64
CA LYS A 744 12.86 8.43 24.39
C LYS A 744 11.95 7.63 23.47
N PHE A 745 12.22 6.34 23.28
CA PHE A 745 11.38 5.43 22.49
C PHE A 745 9.94 5.43 23.02
N VAL A 746 9.73 5.27 24.32
CA VAL A 746 8.39 5.26 24.93
C VAL A 746 7.66 6.59 24.70
N ARG A 747 8.32 7.74 24.88
CA ARG A 747 7.71 9.06 24.60
C ARG A 747 7.27 9.20 23.14
N GLU A 748 8.11 8.80 22.20
CA GLU A 748 7.82 8.91 20.77
C GLU A 748 6.71 7.93 20.34
N VAL A 749 6.68 6.71 20.93
CA VAL A 749 5.58 5.75 20.72
C VAL A 749 4.26 6.30 21.24
N LEU A 750 4.21 6.83 22.46
CA LEU A 750 3.00 7.41 23.03
C LEU A 750 2.53 8.64 22.25
N GLU A 751 3.45 9.48 21.77
CA GLU A 751 3.13 10.58 20.87
C GLU A 751 2.49 10.08 19.56
N LYS A 752 3.03 9.01 18.97
CA LYS A 752 2.45 8.38 17.77
C LYS A 752 1.10 7.75 18.02
N CYS A 753 0.93 7.06 19.15
CA CYS A 753 -0.36 6.51 19.56
C CYS A 753 -1.41 7.63 19.71
N MET A 754 -1.03 8.79 20.26
CA MET A 754 -1.95 9.94 20.38
C MET A 754 -2.39 10.45 19.01
N ARG A 755 -1.51 10.47 18.00
CA ARG A 755 -1.88 10.87 16.62
C ARG A 755 -2.88 9.91 15.95
N LEU A 756 -2.94 8.65 16.41
CA LEU A 756 -3.91 7.63 15.99
C LEU A 756 -5.11 7.53 16.95
N SER A 757 -5.16 8.38 17.97
CA SER A 757 -6.18 8.38 19.02
C SER A 757 -6.44 9.83 19.50
N TYR A 758 -6.57 10.04 20.80
CA TYR A 758 -6.69 11.35 21.43
C TYR A 758 -5.96 11.36 22.78
N HIS A 759 -5.58 12.54 23.27
CA HIS A 759 -4.72 12.72 24.46
C HIS A 759 -5.20 11.93 25.68
N GLN A 760 -6.48 12.09 26.07
CA GLN A 760 -7.02 11.41 27.25
C GLN A 760 -6.92 9.88 27.14
N ARG A 761 -7.19 9.31 25.95
CA ARG A 761 -7.08 7.86 25.75
C ARG A 761 -5.68 7.35 26.02
N ILE A 762 -4.66 8.07 25.57
CA ILE A 762 -3.26 7.66 25.75
C ILE A 762 -2.82 7.80 27.21
N LEU A 763 -3.35 8.81 27.91
CA LEU A 763 -3.12 8.96 29.34
C LEU A 763 -3.74 7.80 30.15
N ASP A 764 -4.89 7.28 29.72
CA ASP A 764 -5.62 6.22 30.41
C ASP A 764 -5.05 4.80 30.20
N ILE A 765 -4.36 4.54 29.08
CA ILE A 765 -3.83 3.18 28.75
C ILE A 765 -2.49 2.88 29.41
N VAL A 766 -1.82 3.88 29.99
CA VAL A 766 -0.52 3.70 30.65
C VAL A 766 -0.67 3.69 32.18
N PRO A 767 0.23 3.01 32.91
CA PRO A 767 0.27 3.10 34.36
C PRO A 767 0.53 4.55 34.83
N PRO A 768 0.08 4.94 36.05
CA PRO A 768 0.29 6.29 36.57
C PRO A 768 1.76 6.73 36.62
N THR A 769 2.70 5.79 36.76
CA THR A 769 4.15 6.06 36.76
C THR A 769 4.66 6.54 35.40
N PHE A 770 3.97 6.22 34.30
CA PHE A 770 4.34 6.59 32.93
C PHE A 770 3.70 7.89 32.45
N SER A 771 2.83 8.53 33.26
CA SER A 771 2.12 9.75 32.83
C SER A 771 3.06 10.89 32.47
N ALA A 772 4.26 10.95 33.06
CA ALA A 772 5.29 11.94 32.75
C ALA A 772 5.92 11.77 31.35
N LEU A 773 5.77 10.58 30.73
CA LEU A 773 6.24 10.27 29.38
C LEU A 773 5.14 10.47 28.33
N CYS A 774 3.89 10.70 28.73
CA CYS A 774 2.80 10.97 27.81
C CYS A 774 3.04 12.28 27.03
N PRO A 775 2.59 12.35 25.77
CA PRO A 775 2.65 13.59 25.01
C PRO A 775 1.77 14.66 25.68
N ALA A 776 2.21 15.92 25.61
CA ALA A 776 1.40 17.05 26.04
C ALA A 776 0.12 17.17 25.19
N ASN A 777 -0.93 17.78 25.77
CA ASN A 777 -2.17 18.03 25.06
C ASN A 777 -1.93 18.97 23.85
N PRO A 778 -2.36 18.59 22.63
CA PRO A 778 -2.05 19.34 21.39
C PRO A 778 -2.91 20.61 21.23
N THR A 779 -2.76 21.57 22.14
CA THR A 779 -3.47 22.85 22.12
C THR A 779 -2.73 23.93 21.34
N CYS A 780 -3.47 24.88 20.80
CA CYS A 780 -2.94 26.10 20.17
C CYS A 780 -2.50 27.09 21.26
N ILE A 781 -1.32 27.70 21.09
CA ILE A 781 -0.82 28.76 21.95
C ILE A 781 -1.00 30.09 21.23
N TYR A 782 -1.88 30.95 21.73
CA TYR A 782 -2.11 32.28 21.17
C TYR A 782 -1.48 33.35 22.05
N LYS A 783 -0.45 34.02 21.52
CA LYS A 783 0.35 35.03 22.27
C LYS A 783 -0.48 36.23 22.75
N TYR A 784 -1.54 36.58 22.02
CA TYR A 784 -2.38 37.76 22.28
C TYR A 784 -3.78 37.38 22.80
N GLY A 785 -3.87 36.26 23.54
CA GLY A 785 -5.12 35.79 24.16
C GLY A 785 -5.53 36.59 25.41
N ASP A 786 -6.62 36.17 26.04
CA ASP A 786 -7.23 36.88 27.18
C ASP A 786 -6.31 37.00 28.41
N GLU A 787 -5.39 36.04 28.60
CA GLU A 787 -4.40 36.05 29.69
C GLU A 787 -3.14 36.89 29.37
N SER A 788 -3.03 37.43 28.15
CA SER A 788 -1.85 38.18 27.72
C SER A 788 -1.89 39.64 28.15
N SER A 789 -0.72 40.24 28.43
CA SER A 789 -0.64 41.66 28.75
C SER A 789 -0.90 42.53 27.50
N ASN A 790 -1.74 43.55 27.64
CA ASN A 790 -1.99 44.54 26.58
C ASN A 790 -0.74 45.38 26.24
N THR A 791 0.33 45.27 27.04
CA THR A 791 1.64 45.91 26.80
C THR A 791 2.48 45.18 25.76
N LEU A 792 2.05 44.02 25.26
CA LEU A 792 2.78 43.30 24.23
C LEU A 792 2.81 44.11 22.92
N PRO A 793 3.96 44.18 22.23
CA PRO A 793 4.06 44.85 20.93
C PRO A 793 3.02 44.32 19.94
N GLY A 794 2.27 45.21 19.29
CA GLY A 794 1.26 44.84 18.31
C GLY A 794 -0.04 44.23 18.88
N HIS A 795 -0.25 44.23 20.20
CA HIS A 795 -1.45 43.65 20.83
C HIS A 795 -2.76 44.25 20.29
N SER A 796 -2.85 45.59 20.17
CA SER A 796 -4.03 46.26 19.60
C SER A 796 -4.31 45.81 18.17
N VAL A 797 -3.27 45.69 17.35
CA VAL A 797 -3.36 45.24 15.96
C VAL A 797 -3.79 43.78 15.90
N ALA A 798 -3.27 42.91 16.76
CA ALA A 798 -3.69 41.51 16.84
C ALA A 798 -5.19 41.37 17.14
N LEU A 799 -5.74 42.19 18.04
CA LEU A 799 -7.19 42.23 18.31
C LEU A 799 -7.99 42.73 17.10
N CYS A 800 -7.51 43.78 16.41
CA CYS A 800 -8.13 44.27 15.18
C CYS A 800 -8.15 43.20 14.08
N LEU A 801 -7.04 42.49 13.87
CA LEU A 801 -6.95 41.36 12.95
C LEU A 801 -7.93 40.25 13.34
N ALA A 802 -8.06 39.95 14.62
CA ALA A 802 -8.98 38.91 15.08
C ALA A 802 -10.44 39.23 14.74
N VAL A 803 -10.84 40.50 14.89
CA VAL A 803 -12.17 40.98 14.48
C VAL A 803 -12.31 40.91 12.95
N ALA A 804 -11.32 41.38 12.20
CA ALA A 804 -11.34 41.41 10.75
C ALA A 804 -11.47 40.00 10.12
N PHE A 805 -10.71 39.03 10.63
CA PHE A 805 -10.82 37.64 10.18
C PHE A 805 -12.21 37.05 10.45
N LYS A 806 -12.79 37.32 11.64
CA LYS A 806 -14.16 36.88 11.98
C LYS A 806 -15.22 37.53 11.09
N SER A 807 -15.02 38.77 10.67
CA SER A 807 -15.90 39.47 9.72
C SER A 807 -15.61 39.15 8.25
N LYS A 808 -14.81 38.12 7.97
CA LYS A 808 -14.45 37.64 6.61
C LYS A 808 -13.69 38.65 5.76
N ALA A 809 -12.80 39.44 6.36
CA ALA A 809 -11.97 40.43 5.67
C ALA A 809 -11.26 39.92 4.39
N THR A 810 -10.98 40.85 3.49
CA THR A 810 -10.18 40.68 2.25
C THR A 810 -8.67 40.84 2.53
N ASN A 811 -7.80 40.50 1.58
CA ASN A 811 -6.35 40.72 1.71
C ASN A 811 -6.01 42.20 1.93
N ASP A 812 -6.67 43.11 1.20
CA ASP A 812 -6.45 44.56 1.30
C ASP A 812 -6.80 45.12 2.68
N GLU A 813 -7.91 44.65 3.27
CA GLU A 813 -8.30 45.03 4.63
C GLU A 813 -7.25 44.58 5.66
N ILE A 814 -6.70 43.37 5.49
CA ILE A 814 -5.62 42.87 6.35
C ILE A 814 -4.34 43.69 6.15
N PHE A 815 -3.94 43.99 4.92
CA PHE A 815 -2.80 44.87 4.65
C PHE A 815 -3.00 46.26 5.26
N SER A 816 -4.21 46.81 5.18
CA SER A 816 -4.54 48.09 5.78
C SER A 816 -4.32 48.08 7.29
N ILE A 817 -4.76 47.03 7.99
CA ILE A 817 -4.56 46.88 9.43
C ILE A 817 -3.07 46.70 9.77
N LEU A 818 -2.33 45.98 8.93
CA LEU A 818 -0.90 45.72 9.13
C LEU A 818 -0.01 46.94 8.86
N LYS A 819 -0.49 48.01 8.21
CA LYS A 819 0.30 49.24 8.02
C LYS A 819 0.66 49.91 9.33
N ASP A 820 -0.20 49.82 10.34
CA ASP A 820 -0.04 50.49 11.63
C ASP A 820 0.94 49.79 12.59
N VAL A 821 1.58 48.69 12.14
CA VAL A 821 2.56 47.93 12.94
C VAL A 821 3.96 48.53 12.81
N PRO A 822 4.60 48.95 13.91
CA PRO A 822 5.97 49.48 13.86
C PRO A 822 6.96 48.39 13.42
N ASN A 823 8.02 48.78 12.70
CA ASN A 823 9.11 47.86 12.37
C ASN A 823 10.19 47.92 13.46
N PRO A 824 10.40 46.86 14.25
CA PRO A 824 11.44 46.87 15.28
C PRO A 824 12.87 46.89 14.73
N ASN A 825 13.05 46.68 13.42
CA ASN A 825 14.34 46.70 12.75
C ASN A 825 14.62 48.04 12.03
N GLN A 826 13.76 49.05 12.19
CA GLN A 826 13.93 50.35 11.55
C GLN A 826 14.48 51.34 12.57
N ASP A 827 15.67 51.91 12.28
CA ASP A 827 16.21 53.04 13.02
C ASP A 827 15.54 54.35 12.55
N ASP A 828 15.49 55.37 13.42
CA ASP A 828 14.80 56.65 13.15
C ASP A 828 15.37 57.44 11.93
N ASP A 829 16.52 57.03 11.38
CA ASP A 829 17.24 57.69 10.28
C ASP A 829 17.19 56.93 8.92
N ASP A 830 16.51 55.78 8.83
CA ASP A 830 16.46 54.98 7.59
C ASP A 830 15.18 55.24 6.73
N ASP A 831 15.41 55.79 5.53
CA ASP A 831 14.39 55.95 4.47
C ASP A 831 13.76 54.59 4.07
N GLU A 832 12.46 54.62 3.76
CA GLU A 832 11.50 53.54 3.44
C GLU A 832 11.99 52.36 2.56
N GLY A 833 12.96 51.55 3.02
CA GLY A 833 13.61 50.51 2.21
C GLY A 833 13.52 49.05 2.72
N PHE A 834 13.19 48.80 3.99
CA PHE A 834 13.16 47.43 4.53
C PHE A 834 11.81 46.74 4.31
N SER A 835 11.78 45.76 3.39
CA SER A 835 10.59 44.95 3.11
C SER A 835 10.24 43.94 4.21
N PHE A 836 11.20 43.57 5.07
CA PHE A 836 11.00 42.64 6.17
C PHE A 836 10.59 43.36 7.46
N ASN A 837 9.43 42.98 8.01
CA ASN A 837 8.97 43.44 9.32
C ASN A 837 8.55 42.22 10.17
N PRO A 838 9.32 41.82 11.18
CA PRO A 838 9.05 40.62 11.97
C PRO A 838 7.75 40.75 12.79
N LEU A 839 7.45 41.93 13.33
CA LEU A 839 6.25 42.12 14.15
C LEU A 839 4.96 42.00 13.32
N LYS A 840 4.96 42.47 12.07
CA LYS A 840 3.83 42.28 11.13
C LYS A 840 3.56 40.80 10.89
N ILE A 841 4.61 40.01 10.66
CA ILE A 841 4.50 38.56 10.47
C ILE A 841 3.96 37.91 11.75
N GLU A 842 4.51 38.30 12.90
CA GLU A 842 4.12 37.71 14.18
C GLU A 842 2.63 37.88 14.49
N VAL A 843 2.13 39.13 14.48
CA VAL A 843 0.71 39.39 14.79
C VAL A 843 -0.22 38.78 13.75
N PHE A 844 0.19 38.73 12.49
CA PHE A 844 -0.60 38.11 11.41
C PHE A 844 -0.69 36.59 11.58
N VAL A 845 0.46 35.90 11.72
CA VAL A 845 0.53 34.44 11.81
C VAL A 845 -0.10 33.94 13.10
N GLN A 846 0.19 34.56 14.25
CA GLN A 846 -0.43 34.22 15.54
C GLN A 846 -1.96 34.24 15.45
N THR A 847 -2.51 35.37 14.99
CA THR A 847 -3.96 35.58 14.96
C THR A 847 -4.65 34.70 13.92
N LEU A 848 -4.06 34.55 12.73
CA LEU A 848 -4.64 33.72 11.67
C LEU A 848 -4.68 32.24 12.08
N LEU A 849 -3.56 31.70 12.60
CA LEU A 849 -3.47 30.30 13.00
C LEU A 849 -4.37 30.01 14.22
N HIS A 850 -4.46 30.92 15.18
CA HIS A 850 -5.36 30.79 16.32
C HIS A 850 -6.83 30.67 15.88
N LEU A 851 -7.30 31.55 14.98
CA LEU A 851 -8.68 31.49 14.50
C LEU A 851 -8.96 30.28 13.60
N ALA A 852 -7.92 29.72 12.98
CA ALA A 852 -8.01 28.52 12.15
C ALA A 852 -7.64 27.22 12.88
N ALA A 853 -7.47 27.27 14.22
CA ALA A 853 -6.97 26.16 15.05
C ALA A 853 -7.94 24.97 15.17
N LYS A 854 -9.19 25.12 14.68
CA LYS A 854 -10.23 24.09 14.81
C LYS A 854 -9.90 22.78 14.12
N SER A 855 -9.24 22.81 12.95
CA SER A 855 -8.81 21.61 12.24
C SER A 855 -7.78 21.94 11.15
N PHE A 856 -7.10 20.91 10.63
CA PHE A 856 -6.19 21.06 9.49
C PHE A 856 -6.85 21.76 8.30
N SER A 857 -8.09 21.39 7.97
CA SER A 857 -8.82 22.01 6.84
C SER A 857 -9.04 23.51 7.04
N HIS A 858 -9.37 23.96 8.26
CA HIS A 858 -9.53 25.40 8.53
C HIS A 858 -8.19 26.12 8.35
N SER A 859 -7.11 25.56 8.89
CA SER A 859 -5.77 26.12 8.73
C SER A 859 -5.32 26.17 7.26
N PHE A 860 -5.58 25.13 6.47
CA PHE A 860 -5.25 25.14 5.04
C PHE A 860 -6.07 26.16 4.25
N SER A 861 -7.36 26.28 4.53
CA SER A 861 -8.21 27.29 3.91
C SER A 861 -7.80 28.70 4.30
N ALA A 862 -7.36 28.91 5.55
CA ALA A 862 -6.82 30.18 6.02
C ALA A 862 -5.53 30.57 5.26
N LEU A 863 -4.57 29.64 5.16
CA LEU A 863 -3.35 29.85 4.36
C LEU A 863 -3.65 30.14 2.89
N ALA A 864 -4.63 29.46 2.30
CA ALA A 864 -5.03 29.68 0.92
C ALA A 864 -5.74 31.04 0.72
N LYS A 865 -6.63 31.43 1.65
CA LYS A 865 -7.39 32.68 1.55
C LYS A 865 -6.47 33.90 1.65
N PHE A 866 -5.51 33.87 2.56
CA PHE A 866 -4.58 34.97 2.81
C PHE A 866 -3.18 34.72 2.23
N HIS A 867 -3.10 33.92 1.15
CA HIS A 867 -1.86 33.53 0.50
C HIS A 867 -1.04 34.73 0.02
N GLU A 868 -1.70 35.73 -0.56
CA GLU A 868 -1.08 36.97 -1.03
C GLU A 868 -0.41 37.76 0.10
N VAL A 869 -1.04 37.81 1.27
CA VAL A 869 -0.50 38.43 2.47
C VAL A 869 0.78 37.70 2.90
N PHE A 870 0.76 36.36 2.94
CA PHE A 870 1.96 35.57 3.19
C PHE A 870 3.08 35.83 2.17
N LYS A 871 2.77 35.83 0.87
CA LYS A 871 3.76 36.05 -0.18
C LYS A 871 4.44 37.41 -0.08
N THR A 872 3.70 38.43 0.34
CA THR A 872 4.20 39.79 0.53
C THR A 872 5.02 39.91 1.81
N LEU A 873 4.53 39.37 2.93
CA LEU A 873 5.20 39.45 4.22
C LEU A 873 6.46 38.56 4.32
N ALA A 874 6.50 37.46 3.57
CA ALA A 874 7.58 36.47 3.60
C ALA A 874 8.30 36.35 2.24
N GLU A 875 8.49 37.49 1.56
CA GLU A 875 9.25 37.54 0.31
C GLU A 875 10.76 37.27 0.57
N SER A 876 11.31 37.86 1.62
CA SER A 876 12.71 37.64 2.04
C SER A 876 12.91 36.30 2.75
N ASP A 877 14.13 35.78 2.72
CA ASP A 877 14.49 34.54 3.42
C ASP A 877 14.33 34.66 4.95
N GLU A 878 14.63 35.84 5.52
CA GLU A 878 14.36 36.15 6.91
C GLU A 878 12.86 36.13 7.23
N GLY A 879 12.03 36.64 6.31
CA GLY A 879 10.57 36.55 6.39
C GLY A 879 10.06 35.12 6.44
N LYS A 880 10.56 34.25 5.54
CA LYS A 880 10.22 32.82 5.50
C LYS A 880 10.59 32.10 6.80
N LEU A 881 11.81 32.34 7.30
CA LEU A 881 12.28 31.77 8.58
C LEU A 881 11.44 32.27 9.75
N HIS A 882 11.07 33.55 9.76
CA HIS A 882 10.24 34.13 10.81
C HIS A 882 8.82 33.58 10.80
N VAL A 883 8.22 33.33 9.62
CA VAL A 883 6.92 32.63 9.51
C VAL A 883 7.00 31.24 10.16
N LEU A 884 8.06 30.48 9.87
CA LEU A 884 8.26 29.15 10.45
C LEU A 884 8.45 29.21 11.98
N ARG A 885 9.21 30.20 12.45
CA ARG A 885 9.43 30.43 13.89
C ARG A 885 8.13 30.75 14.63
N VAL A 886 7.35 31.70 14.14
CA VAL A 886 6.08 32.08 14.78
C VAL A 886 5.08 30.92 14.70
N MET A 887 5.02 30.21 13.58
CA MET A 887 4.18 29.00 13.45
C MET A 887 4.55 27.93 14.47
N PHE A 888 5.85 27.71 14.71
CA PHE A 888 6.34 26.81 15.74
C PHE A 888 5.93 27.26 17.14
N GLU A 889 6.08 28.54 17.48
CA GLU A 889 5.67 29.08 18.77
C GLU A 889 4.18 28.87 19.06
N VAL A 890 3.33 28.99 18.03
CA VAL A 890 1.87 28.73 18.11
C VAL A 890 1.57 27.25 18.33
N TRP A 891 2.30 26.36 17.64
CA TRP A 891 1.94 24.93 17.52
C TRP A 891 2.95 23.95 18.11
N ARG A 892 3.89 24.39 18.95
CA ARG A 892 4.91 23.53 19.57
C ARG A 892 4.36 22.32 20.33
N ASN A 893 3.14 22.42 20.87
CA ASN A 893 2.44 21.33 21.55
C ASN A 893 1.78 20.34 20.58
N HIS A 894 1.68 20.67 19.28
CA HIS A 894 1.03 19.86 18.25
C HIS A 894 1.95 19.60 17.05
N PRO A 895 2.96 18.71 17.19
CA PRO A 895 3.92 18.39 16.12
C PRO A 895 3.30 17.97 14.79
N GLN A 896 2.17 17.27 14.81
CA GLN A 896 1.45 16.87 13.60
C GLN A 896 0.90 18.09 12.83
N MET A 897 0.42 19.13 13.52
CA MET A 897 -0.02 20.38 12.89
C MET A 897 1.17 21.09 12.23
N ILE A 898 2.30 21.21 12.95
CA ILE A 898 3.54 21.79 12.40
C ILE A 898 3.90 21.11 11.08
N ALA A 899 3.95 19.78 11.05
CA ALA A 899 4.34 19.04 9.86
C ALA A 899 3.44 19.30 8.64
N VAL A 900 2.11 19.35 8.84
CA VAL A 900 1.18 19.60 7.73
C VAL A 900 1.15 21.07 7.29
N LEU A 901 1.38 22.01 8.20
CA LEU A 901 1.53 23.43 7.87
C LEU A 901 2.80 23.67 7.05
N VAL A 902 3.94 23.12 7.47
CA VAL A 902 5.19 23.20 6.70
C VAL A 902 5.03 22.58 5.32
N ASP A 903 4.43 21.39 5.22
CA ASP A 903 4.13 20.76 3.94
C ASP A 903 3.27 21.65 3.04
N LYS A 904 2.21 22.25 3.61
CA LYS A 904 1.32 23.15 2.87
C LYS A 904 2.07 24.41 2.39
N MET A 905 2.83 25.05 3.27
CA MET A 905 3.57 26.28 2.98
C MET A 905 4.63 26.08 1.88
N ILE A 906 5.30 24.92 1.85
CA ILE A 906 6.21 24.57 0.73
C ILE A 906 5.42 24.44 -0.58
N ARG A 907 4.31 23.71 -0.58
CA ARG A 907 3.52 23.45 -1.81
C ARG A 907 2.89 24.72 -2.40
N THR A 908 2.56 25.68 -1.54
CA THR A 908 2.01 26.98 -1.96
C THR A 908 3.08 28.07 -2.08
N GLN A 909 4.37 27.71 -2.03
CA GLN A 909 5.51 28.63 -2.12
C GLN A 909 5.45 29.81 -1.13
N ILE A 910 4.86 29.61 0.06
CA ILE A 910 4.96 30.57 1.17
C ILE A 910 6.40 30.54 1.71
N VAL A 911 6.95 29.34 1.86
CA VAL A 911 8.36 29.10 2.15
C VAL A 911 8.92 28.12 1.12
N ASP A 912 10.24 28.05 1.00
CA ASP A 912 10.93 27.06 0.17
C ASP A 912 11.61 25.98 1.04
N CYS A 913 12.21 25.00 0.36
CA CYS A 913 12.86 23.88 1.04
C CYS A 913 14.11 24.32 1.83
N ALA A 914 14.83 25.34 1.37
CA ALA A 914 16.04 25.83 2.00
C ALA A 914 15.73 26.56 3.32
N ALA A 915 14.67 27.38 3.36
CA ALA A 915 14.18 28.01 4.59
C ALA A 915 13.80 26.96 5.64
N VAL A 916 13.11 25.88 5.23
CA VAL A 916 12.76 24.78 6.14
C VAL A 916 14.01 24.04 6.63
N ALA A 917 14.98 23.76 5.76
CA ALA A 917 16.24 23.16 6.18
C ALA A 917 16.97 24.02 7.21
N ASN A 918 17.11 25.33 6.99
CA ASN A 918 17.73 26.24 7.95
C ASN A 918 16.96 26.33 9.27
N TRP A 919 15.62 26.36 9.23
CA TRP A 919 14.77 26.37 10.41
C TRP A 919 14.93 25.10 11.28
N ILE A 920 15.08 23.93 10.66
CA ILE A 920 15.32 22.66 11.40
C ILE A 920 16.58 22.74 12.28
N PHE A 921 17.60 23.48 11.84
CA PHE A 921 18.85 23.70 12.56
C PHE A 921 18.91 25.05 13.28
N SER A 922 17.76 25.70 13.54
CA SER A 922 17.71 26.97 14.26
C SER A 922 17.77 26.78 15.77
N SER A 923 18.11 27.84 16.49
CA SER A 923 18.18 27.81 17.96
C SER A 923 16.84 27.50 18.63
N GLU A 924 15.72 27.88 18.01
CA GLU A 924 14.38 27.66 18.55
C GLU A 924 14.00 26.17 18.55
N LEU A 925 14.50 25.38 17.60
CA LEU A 925 14.28 23.93 17.53
C LEU A 925 15.33 23.12 18.29
N SER A 926 16.36 23.75 18.86
CA SER A 926 17.48 23.07 19.53
C SER A 926 17.04 22.05 20.61
N ARG A 927 15.99 22.38 21.38
CA ARG A 927 15.45 21.50 22.44
C ARG A 927 14.64 20.33 21.89
N ASP A 928 14.06 20.48 20.71
CA ASP A 928 13.24 19.49 20.04
C ASP A 928 14.01 18.73 18.95
N PHE A 929 15.26 19.09 18.69
CA PHE A 929 16.08 18.60 17.59
C PHE A 929 16.22 17.07 17.54
N THR A 930 16.26 16.40 18.70
CA THR A 930 16.34 14.94 18.74
C THR A 930 15.00 14.26 18.49
N ARG A 931 13.87 14.99 18.49
CA ARG A 931 12.52 14.41 18.39
C ARG A 931 12.19 13.99 16.96
N LEU A 932 11.37 12.95 16.83
CA LEU A 932 11.10 12.30 15.57
C LEU A 932 10.50 13.25 14.52
N PHE A 933 9.54 14.10 14.92
CA PHE A 933 8.79 14.97 14.00
C PHE A 933 9.67 15.96 13.22
N VAL A 934 10.79 16.41 13.80
CA VAL A 934 11.75 17.30 13.14
C VAL A 934 12.30 16.64 11.88
N TRP A 935 12.71 15.38 12.00
CA TRP A 935 13.27 14.59 10.90
C TRP A 935 12.19 14.13 9.92
N GLU A 936 10.96 13.87 10.39
CA GLU A 936 9.82 13.65 9.50
C GLU A 936 9.59 14.84 8.56
N ILE A 937 9.69 16.07 9.09
CA ILE A 937 9.53 17.30 8.32
C ILE A 937 10.68 17.48 7.34
N LEU A 938 11.94 17.31 7.78
CA LEU A 938 13.10 17.44 6.91
C LEU A 938 13.03 16.46 5.73
N HIS A 939 12.81 15.17 6.00
CA HIS A 939 12.71 14.15 4.96
C HIS A 939 11.49 14.33 4.07
N SER A 940 10.36 14.80 4.62
CA SER A 940 9.19 15.18 3.82
C SER A 940 9.48 16.35 2.88
N THR A 941 10.35 17.28 3.29
CA THR A 941 10.80 18.42 2.49
C THR A 941 11.72 17.96 1.36
N ILE A 942 12.73 17.13 1.65
CA ILE A 942 13.63 16.55 0.64
C ILE A 942 12.84 15.73 -0.38
N ARG A 943 11.89 14.87 0.05
CA ARG A 943 11.04 14.09 -0.87
C ARG A 943 10.21 14.97 -1.80
N LYS A 944 9.73 16.12 -1.34
CA LYS A 944 9.01 17.09 -2.20
C LYS A 944 9.94 17.68 -3.24
N MET A 945 11.15 18.08 -2.86
CA MET A 945 12.17 18.58 -3.78
C MET A 945 12.52 17.53 -4.84
N ASN A 946 12.75 16.28 -4.43
CA ASN A 946 13.07 15.19 -5.34
C ASN A 946 11.92 14.92 -6.34
N LYS A 947 10.67 14.91 -5.86
CA LYS A 947 9.49 14.75 -6.72
C LYS A 947 9.30 15.93 -7.67
N HIS A 948 9.69 17.13 -7.27
CA HIS A 948 9.63 18.31 -8.14
C HIS A 948 10.59 18.14 -9.34
N VAL A 949 11.84 17.77 -9.08
CA VAL A 949 12.84 17.48 -10.13
C VAL A 949 12.36 16.36 -11.06
N LEU A 950 11.93 15.23 -10.50
CA LEU A 950 11.42 14.09 -11.30
C LEU A 950 10.23 14.47 -12.18
N LYS A 951 9.33 15.33 -11.68
CA LYS A 951 8.17 15.80 -12.44
C LYS A 951 8.60 16.61 -13.66
N ILE A 952 9.51 17.57 -13.49
CA ILE A 952 9.99 18.42 -14.59
C ILE A 952 10.83 17.60 -15.58
N GLN A 953 11.68 16.68 -15.09
CA GLN A 953 12.43 15.76 -15.94
C GLN A 953 11.51 14.90 -16.81
N LYS A 954 10.42 14.38 -16.24
CA LYS A 954 9.42 13.63 -16.99
C LYS A 954 8.71 14.48 -18.04
N GLU A 955 8.35 15.72 -17.72
CA GLU A 955 7.76 16.66 -18.68
C GLU A 955 8.71 16.93 -19.87
N LEU A 956 10.02 17.07 -19.60
CA LEU A 956 11.06 17.21 -20.62
C LEU A 956 11.21 15.95 -21.48
N GLU A 957 11.23 14.76 -20.87
CA GLU A 957 11.34 13.48 -21.57
C GLU A 957 10.13 13.22 -22.47
N GLU A 958 8.92 13.47 -21.98
CA GLU A 958 7.68 13.39 -22.76
C GLU A 958 7.67 14.38 -23.94
N ALA A 959 8.25 15.57 -23.79
CA ALA A 959 8.40 16.54 -24.87
C ALA A 959 9.43 16.07 -25.94
N LYS A 960 10.59 15.56 -25.50
CA LYS A 960 11.61 14.97 -26.39
C LYS A 960 11.08 13.75 -27.15
N GLU A 961 10.32 12.87 -26.49
CA GLU A 961 9.68 11.73 -27.15
C GLU A 961 8.67 12.17 -28.22
N LYS A 962 7.88 13.22 -27.95
CA LYS A 962 6.93 13.77 -28.93
C LYS A 962 7.66 14.28 -30.17
N LEU A 963 8.77 15.00 -29.99
CA LEU A 963 9.62 15.49 -31.08
C LEU A 963 10.23 14.32 -31.87
N ALA A 964 10.78 13.30 -31.21
CA ALA A 964 11.32 12.11 -31.85
C ALA A 964 10.26 11.34 -32.66
N ARG A 965 9.03 11.23 -32.15
CA ARG A 965 7.90 10.62 -32.86
C ARG A 965 7.47 11.45 -34.07
N GLN A 966 7.55 12.78 -34.00
CA GLN A 966 7.27 13.68 -35.13
C GLN A 966 8.34 13.54 -36.22
N HIS A 967 9.63 13.54 -35.86
CA HIS A 967 10.72 13.28 -36.81
C HIS A 967 10.63 11.89 -37.46
N LYS A 968 10.25 10.85 -36.69
CA LYS A 968 10.07 9.51 -37.24
C LYS A 968 8.90 9.43 -38.23
N ARG A 969 7.82 10.19 -38.03
CA ARG A 969 6.70 10.31 -38.99
C ARG A 969 7.08 11.10 -40.25
N ARG A 970 7.97 12.08 -40.13
CA ARG A 970 8.51 12.87 -41.24
C ARG A 970 9.38 12.03 -42.21
N SER A 971 9.91 10.89 -41.76
CA SER A 971 10.58 9.90 -42.62
C SER A 971 9.64 9.25 -43.64
N ASP A 972 8.31 9.34 -43.46
CA ASP A 972 7.31 8.65 -44.29
C ASP A 972 6.44 9.60 -45.16
N ASP A 973 6.41 10.92 -44.90
CA ASP A 973 5.62 11.90 -45.68
C ASP A 973 6.31 13.28 -45.80
N ASP A 974 6.38 13.80 -47.03
CA ASP A 974 7.17 14.97 -47.46
C ASP A 974 6.37 16.30 -47.36
N ASP A 975 5.86 16.65 -46.17
CA ASP A 975 5.00 17.84 -45.98
C ASP A 975 5.69 19.04 -45.28
N ARG A 976 5.75 20.18 -45.99
CA ARG A 976 6.43 21.44 -45.61
C ARG A 976 5.67 22.29 -44.57
N SER A 977 4.52 21.84 -44.08
CA SER A 977 3.72 22.55 -43.06
C SER A 977 4.19 22.30 -41.61
N SER A 978 5.11 21.35 -41.40
CA SER A 978 5.55 20.87 -40.08
C SER A 978 6.68 21.69 -39.43
N ASP A 979 7.53 22.39 -40.20
CA ASP A 979 8.71 23.10 -39.67
C ASP A 979 8.37 24.20 -38.64
N ARG A 980 7.17 24.79 -38.71
CA ARG A 980 6.71 25.79 -37.71
C ARG A 980 6.27 25.17 -36.38
N LYS A 981 5.83 23.90 -36.38
CA LYS A 981 5.41 23.19 -35.17
C LYS A 981 6.61 22.59 -34.43
N ASP A 982 7.61 22.14 -35.17
CA ASP A 982 8.87 21.64 -34.62
C ASP A 982 9.59 22.77 -33.85
N GLY A 983 9.72 23.97 -34.44
CA GLY A 983 10.36 25.10 -33.76
C GLY A 983 9.68 25.55 -32.45
N ALA A 984 8.34 25.44 -32.35
CA ALA A 984 7.63 25.75 -31.11
C ALA A 984 7.82 24.67 -30.02
N LEU A 985 7.97 23.41 -30.42
CA LEU A 985 8.23 22.30 -29.50
C LEU A 985 9.70 22.28 -29.06
N GLU A 986 10.63 22.64 -29.94
CA GLU A 986 12.06 22.82 -29.64
C GLU A 986 12.25 23.96 -28.63
N GLU A 987 11.60 25.12 -28.82
CA GLU A 987 11.63 26.22 -27.84
C GLU A 987 11.03 25.79 -26.49
N GLN A 988 9.97 24.98 -26.50
CA GLN A 988 9.41 24.41 -25.28
C GLN A 988 10.39 23.45 -24.58
N ILE A 989 11.11 22.62 -25.32
CA ILE A 989 12.13 21.71 -24.79
C ILE A 989 13.29 22.49 -24.19
N GLU A 990 13.74 23.58 -24.82
CA GLU A 990 14.79 24.45 -24.30
C GLU A 990 14.36 25.09 -22.96
N ARG A 991 13.16 25.67 -22.89
CA ARG A 991 12.61 26.20 -21.62
C ARG A 991 12.43 25.14 -20.54
N LEU A 992 12.09 23.90 -20.91
CA LEU A 992 11.98 22.79 -19.95
C LEU A 992 13.36 22.34 -19.48
N GLN A 993 14.37 22.35 -20.34
CA GLN A 993 15.75 22.03 -20.00
C GLN A 993 16.31 23.03 -18.98
N GLU A 994 16.12 24.34 -19.20
CA GLU A 994 16.49 25.38 -18.23
C GLU A 994 15.80 25.18 -16.86
N LYS A 995 14.51 24.81 -16.88
CA LYS A 995 13.76 24.51 -15.64
C LYS A 995 14.29 23.27 -14.91
N VAL A 996 14.69 22.23 -15.64
CA VAL A 996 15.30 21.03 -15.03
C VAL A 996 16.62 21.42 -14.37
N GLU A 997 17.47 22.19 -15.04
CA GLU A 997 18.76 22.63 -14.50
C GLU A 997 18.58 23.49 -13.25
N SER A 998 17.64 24.43 -13.27
CA SER A 998 17.28 25.23 -12.08
C SER A 998 16.79 24.34 -10.93
N ALA A 999 15.87 23.41 -11.18
CA ALA A 999 15.33 22.52 -10.16
C ALA A 999 16.39 21.55 -9.60
N GLN A 1000 17.29 21.04 -10.44
CA GLN A 1000 18.42 20.22 -10.01
C GLN A 1000 19.42 21.03 -9.18
N SER A 1001 19.64 22.31 -9.52
CA SER A 1001 20.46 23.23 -8.74
C SER A 1001 19.84 23.48 -7.36
N GLU A 1002 18.53 23.74 -7.28
CA GLU A 1002 17.80 23.86 -6.01
C GLU A 1002 17.89 22.59 -5.16
N GLN A 1003 17.74 21.41 -5.78
CA GLN A 1003 17.88 20.13 -5.10
C GLN A 1003 19.29 19.94 -4.56
N LYS A 1004 20.32 20.20 -5.36
CA LYS A 1004 21.72 20.12 -4.95
C LYS A 1004 22.00 21.08 -3.79
N ASN A 1005 21.58 22.34 -3.92
CA ASN A 1005 21.77 23.36 -2.89
C ASN A 1005 21.07 23.00 -1.58
N LEU A 1006 19.88 22.39 -1.63
CA LEU A 1006 19.20 21.88 -0.44
C LEU A 1006 20.06 20.87 0.32
N PHE A 1007 20.64 19.88 -0.38
CA PHE A 1007 21.56 18.92 0.26
C PHE A 1007 22.83 19.59 0.79
N LEU A 1008 23.42 20.52 0.04
CA LEU A 1008 24.60 21.27 0.49
C LEU A 1008 24.33 22.04 1.78
N VAL A 1009 23.18 22.74 1.86
CA VAL A 1009 22.76 23.44 3.09
C VAL A 1009 22.61 22.46 4.25
N ILE A 1010 21.92 21.34 4.05
CA ILE A 1010 21.75 20.32 5.10
C ILE A 1010 23.11 19.81 5.60
N PHE A 1011 24.03 19.47 4.70
CA PHE A 1011 25.36 19.00 5.08
C PHE A 1011 26.19 20.06 5.79
N GLN A 1012 26.17 21.31 5.31
CA GLN A 1012 26.85 22.43 5.97
C GLN A 1012 26.34 22.63 7.40
N ARG A 1013 25.02 22.58 7.61
CA ARG A 1013 24.43 22.71 8.96
C ARG A 1013 24.86 21.56 9.87
N PHE A 1014 24.85 20.31 9.39
CA PHE A 1014 25.35 19.16 10.15
C PHE A 1014 26.82 19.29 10.51
N ILE A 1015 27.69 19.58 9.52
CA ILE A 1015 29.12 19.77 9.74
C ILE A 1015 29.36 20.83 10.81
N MET A 1016 28.66 21.96 10.72
CA MET A 1016 28.80 23.06 11.67
C MET A 1016 28.46 22.64 13.11
N ILE A 1017 27.28 22.05 13.35
CA ILE A 1017 26.85 21.69 14.71
C ILE A 1017 27.63 20.50 15.30
N LEU A 1018 28.04 19.54 14.46
CA LEU A 1018 28.88 18.43 14.89
C LEU A 1018 30.28 18.91 15.25
N THR A 1019 30.86 19.81 14.44
CA THR A 1019 32.16 20.42 14.73
C THR A 1019 32.12 21.24 16.02
N GLU A 1020 31.08 22.06 16.21
CA GLU A 1020 30.88 22.82 17.45
C GLU A 1020 30.84 21.90 18.68
N HIS A 1021 30.11 20.78 18.58
CA HIS A 1021 30.04 19.79 19.65
C HIS A 1021 31.39 19.13 19.94
N LEU A 1022 32.08 18.66 18.90
CA LEU A 1022 33.36 17.96 19.02
C LEU A 1022 34.43 18.87 19.63
N VAL A 1023 34.55 20.10 19.14
CA VAL A 1023 35.49 21.11 19.67
C VAL A 1023 35.14 21.47 21.12
N ARG A 1024 33.86 21.62 21.45
CA ARG A 1024 33.44 21.87 22.84
C ARG A 1024 33.78 20.70 23.76
N CYS A 1025 33.53 19.46 23.34
CA CYS A 1025 33.87 18.28 24.12
C CYS A 1025 35.38 18.12 24.34
N GLU A 1026 36.18 18.39 23.31
CA GLU A 1026 37.64 18.40 23.42
C GLU A 1026 38.13 19.51 24.38
N THR A 1027 37.57 20.71 24.26
CA THR A 1027 37.92 21.86 25.11
C THR A 1027 37.55 21.63 26.58
N ASP A 1028 36.36 21.07 26.83
CA ASP A 1028 35.82 20.85 28.18
C ASP A 1028 36.30 19.52 28.80
N GLY A 1029 36.98 18.66 28.02
CA GLY A 1029 37.37 17.30 28.46
C GLY A 1029 36.18 16.38 28.75
N THR A 1030 35.05 16.58 28.06
CA THR A 1030 33.82 15.81 28.24
C THR A 1030 33.67 14.70 27.18
N SER A 1031 32.83 13.70 27.46
CA SER A 1031 32.57 12.61 26.50
C SER A 1031 31.88 13.14 25.24
N VAL A 1032 32.43 12.80 24.08
CA VAL A 1032 31.80 13.04 22.76
C VAL A 1032 30.52 12.21 22.60
N LEU A 1033 30.52 10.98 23.10
CA LEU A 1033 29.42 10.02 22.91
C LEU A 1033 28.25 10.31 23.86
N THR A 1034 27.56 11.41 23.60
CA THR A 1034 26.32 11.82 24.27
C THR A 1034 25.08 11.31 23.50
N PRO A 1035 23.90 11.21 24.14
CA PRO A 1035 22.66 10.86 23.43
C PRO A 1035 22.33 11.84 22.29
N TRP A 1036 22.59 13.14 22.50
CA TRP A 1036 22.45 14.16 21.45
C TRP A 1036 23.39 13.90 20.27
N TYR A 1037 24.66 13.59 20.53
CA TYR A 1037 25.64 13.29 19.49
C TYR A 1037 25.24 12.04 18.70
N LYS A 1038 24.83 10.97 19.38
CA LYS A 1038 24.33 9.74 18.74
C LYS A 1038 23.19 10.04 17.77
N ASN A 1039 22.17 10.80 18.21
CA ASN A 1039 21.10 11.22 17.30
C ASN A 1039 21.66 12.08 16.15
N CYS A 1040 22.47 13.10 16.43
CA CYS A 1040 22.95 14.01 15.40
C CYS A 1040 23.78 13.32 14.30
N ILE A 1041 24.72 12.45 14.67
CA ILE A 1041 25.60 11.75 13.72
C ILE A 1041 24.82 10.69 12.91
N GLU A 1042 23.88 9.97 13.55
CA GLU A 1042 23.06 8.97 12.88
C GLU A 1042 21.97 9.61 11.99
N ARG A 1043 21.58 10.86 12.27
CA ARG A 1043 20.70 11.63 11.37
C ARG A 1043 21.43 12.14 10.13
N LEU A 1044 22.71 12.52 10.25
CA LEU A 1044 23.57 12.77 9.08
C LEU A 1044 23.69 11.49 8.23
N GLN A 1045 23.96 10.35 8.87
CA GLN A 1045 23.99 9.04 8.21
C GLN A 1045 22.65 8.73 7.50
N GLN A 1046 21.50 9.03 8.13
CA GLN A 1046 20.17 8.83 7.54
C GLN A 1046 19.95 9.63 6.26
N ILE A 1047 20.49 10.86 6.13
CA ILE A 1047 20.42 11.64 4.89
C ILE A 1047 21.07 10.85 3.73
N PHE A 1048 22.26 10.32 3.96
CA PHE A 1048 22.97 9.49 2.98
C PHE A 1048 22.20 8.21 2.65
N LEU A 1049 21.73 7.49 3.66
CA LEU A 1049 20.99 6.23 3.46
C LEU A 1049 19.69 6.42 2.68
N GLN A 1050 18.88 7.42 3.03
CA GLN A 1050 17.56 7.60 2.42
C GLN A 1050 17.61 8.20 1.00
N HIS A 1051 18.72 8.85 0.64
CA HIS A 1051 18.86 9.60 -0.61
C HIS A 1051 20.13 9.27 -1.41
N HIS A 1052 20.74 8.11 -1.16
CA HIS A 1052 22.03 7.71 -1.75
C HIS A 1052 22.10 7.91 -3.27
N GLN A 1053 21.06 7.52 -4.01
CA GLN A 1053 21.01 7.59 -5.47
C GLN A 1053 21.13 9.03 -6.02
N ILE A 1054 20.62 10.01 -5.28
CA ILE A 1054 20.67 11.42 -5.67
C ILE A 1054 22.01 12.01 -5.25
N ILE A 1055 22.44 11.72 -4.01
CA ILE A 1055 23.68 12.24 -3.44
C ILE A 1055 24.91 11.76 -4.21
N GLN A 1056 24.88 10.56 -4.80
CA GLN A 1056 25.94 10.05 -5.68
C GLN A 1056 26.23 10.97 -6.87
N GLN A 1057 25.26 11.76 -7.34
CA GLN A 1057 25.46 12.72 -8.43
C GLN A 1057 26.31 13.93 -7.99
N TYR A 1058 26.51 14.11 -6.68
CA TYR A 1058 27.18 15.27 -6.10
C TYR A 1058 28.57 14.94 -5.53
N MET A 1059 29.07 13.71 -5.69
CA MET A 1059 30.33 13.22 -5.11
C MET A 1059 31.49 14.21 -5.26
N VAL A 1060 31.76 14.66 -6.49
CA VAL A 1060 32.86 15.62 -6.77
C VAL A 1060 32.70 16.93 -5.99
N THR A 1061 31.47 17.43 -5.81
CA THR A 1061 31.23 18.64 -5.02
C THR A 1061 31.41 18.38 -3.54
N LEU A 1062 30.92 17.24 -3.05
CA LEU A 1062 31.01 16.86 -1.64
C LEU A 1062 32.46 16.65 -1.20
N GLU A 1063 33.25 15.92 -1.98
CA GLU A 1063 34.67 15.65 -1.70
C GLU A 1063 35.51 16.93 -1.69
N ASN A 1064 35.28 17.82 -2.65
CA ASN A 1064 36.13 19.01 -2.83
C ASN A 1064 35.75 20.18 -1.92
N LEU A 1065 34.47 20.32 -1.55
CA LEU A 1065 33.98 21.54 -0.88
C LEU A 1065 33.48 21.33 0.56
N LEU A 1066 33.01 20.13 0.92
CA LEU A 1066 32.38 19.89 2.23
C LEU A 1066 33.13 18.85 3.05
N PHE A 1067 33.25 17.63 2.54
CA PHE A 1067 33.86 16.49 3.23
C PHE A 1067 35.33 16.35 2.86
N THR A 1068 36.11 17.40 3.15
CA THR A 1068 37.56 17.43 2.88
C THR A 1068 38.34 16.70 3.97
N ALA A 1069 39.63 16.44 3.71
CA ALA A 1069 40.53 15.81 4.68
C ALA A 1069 40.78 16.65 5.95
N GLU A 1070 40.36 17.92 5.97
CA GLU A 1070 40.48 18.81 7.13
C GLU A 1070 39.33 18.63 8.15
N LEU A 1071 38.24 17.95 7.76
CA LEU A 1071 37.15 17.66 8.69
C LEU A 1071 37.57 16.67 9.78
N ASP A 1072 36.94 16.82 10.95
CA ASP A 1072 37.09 15.87 12.04
C ASP A 1072 36.76 14.43 11.56
N PRO A 1073 37.58 13.43 11.92
CA PRO A 1073 37.43 12.05 11.46
C PRO A 1073 36.07 11.44 11.78
N HIS A 1074 35.39 11.88 12.84
CA HIS A 1074 34.06 11.38 13.18
C HIS A 1074 33.01 11.72 12.11
N ILE A 1075 33.08 12.94 11.56
CA ILE A 1075 32.16 13.42 10.53
C ILE A 1075 32.57 12.81 9.18
N LEU A 1076 33.87 12.83 8.88
CA LEU A 1076 34.41 12.30 7.62
C LEU A 1076 34.15 10.79 7.49
N ALA A 1077 34.16 10.04 8.59
CA ALA A 1077 33.85 8.61 8.60
C ALA A 1077 32.45 8.30 8.03
N VAL A 1078 31.43 9.14 8.31
CA VAL A 1078 30.07 8.93 7.76
C VAL A 1078 30.07 9.07 6.23
N PHE A 1079 30.83 10.03 5.70
CA PHE A 1079 30.96 10.21 4.26
C PHE A 1079 31.76 9.05 3.61
N GLN A 1080 32.84 8.59 4.24
CA GLN A 1080 33.60 7.42 3.78
C GLN A 1080 32.75 6.14 3.78
N GLN A 1081 31.92 5.95 4.80
CA GLN A 1081 30.95 4.86 4.88
C GLN A 1081 29.95 4.92 3.71
N PHE A 1082 29.43 6.11 3.39
CA PHE A 1082 28.53 6.31 2.25
C PHE A 1082 29.21 5.96 0.92
N CYS A 1083 30.45 6.40 0.72
CA CYS A 1083 31.23 6.07 -0.47
C CYS A 1083 31.41 4.55 -0.61
N ALA A 1084 31.65 3.85 0.50
CA ALA A 1084 31.85 2.40 0.53
C ALA A 1084 30.62 1.57 0.13
N LEU A 1085 29.43 2.18 -0.03
CA LEU A 1085 28.24 1.47 -0.49
C LEU A 1085 28.31 1.08 -1.98
N GLN A 1086 29.13 1.77 -2.79
CA GLN A 1086 29.30 1.49 -4.22
C GLN A 1086 30.78 1.46 -4.67
N ALA A 1087 31.72 1.52 -3.72
CA ALA A 1087 33.17 1.48 -3.98
C ALA A 1087 33.69 0.09 -4.37
#